data_AF-A0A831ZE77-F1
#
_entry.id   AF-A0A831ZE77-F1
#
_cell.length_a   1.000
_cell.length_b   1.000
_cell.length_c   1.000
_cell.angle_alpha   90.00
_cell.angle_beta   90.00
_cell.angle_gamma   90.00
#
_symmetry.space_group_name_H-M   'P 1'
#
loop_
_entity.id
_entity.type
_entity.pdbx_description
1 polymer ?
#
loop_
_entity_poly.entity_id
_entity_poly.type
_entity_poly.pdbx_seq_one_letter_code
_entity_poly.pdbx_strand_id
1 'polypeptide(L)'
;MTDTQSRHFSPVNNNDLNSSNAGNKPIETKEQEELPMYKRRWITNQTAPYCILAIIAGFIIWWFRVYFTSEAVASVDLPSQISLTKQLKEQLLAGHLSFYDPTTFTGWPAFQFYGFFPSLVAACGAYLFSFFASDPVILSTHVLLVFGAALLPFSFYFAGLPLAQDLIGYDNDLPLHYRWTLALMSSVWCFWFLNHDQQWYGIGAAAPMTIGLFSQLFGWHFFLLHLGILLRYLRTGLTRYSILLSMSYGLLLISHTLTFVFSSFIVLLCWFWFSQYRWKLFTIHLTGIGLVAFWFVPFISLMGDFTTYSIVRPKGDFLELFFRYPLYGLLRSIHTWFSGEFKLINPINLINALLFITLFYHQKISKTGLLWMLFIFILLALTLFSSGFVATSFPIGLHYYRFLGYCFILAVLIACVIPLVYLRKEDNLTTAIITAIAIICFAATIALPHEKRKLIQANSTNTHLAVQNQVLDYFKDIPEKGRVYVEFLKSHKRFTPLARHYLSSQLYEFSGFESVVSSHLQETISYRMIVASVQMLGAKTYNSALLFKKNAQLDDRANIELLKSFGITHLVAGRSRFYRRIKRFAVLEPVKIGNYYIIQIQQPPTDKITPVNKQVIGFLDLKGNLPFHLIEFYFYSRRQLSKNFELIRLENRNAIPAGLDGLLINHDEDKLQLSEKWKTDNQYVIEINFSKHYLLDHYKPHYPHNVEIDAYHDVEDYLDKEAGLLKVFKQFGEFADAGLSSNENPELIWSDDKQTIYLNNLKPEQIYRINYSYFPYWQSQNGKVLRGSGERMFFIPNQPSATLKYSKWGFISTAIGYLLTLISWIIIGYKAKVKFRKYLSLLCIFQILNLH
;
A
#
# COMPACT_ATOMS: atom_id res chain seq x y z
N MET A 1 23.61 26.79 -39.45
CA MET A 1 23.54 25.95 -40.66
C MET A 1 22.87 24.65 -40.27
N THR A 2 21.57 24.62 -40.50
CA THR A 2 20.60 23.66 -39.99
C THR A 2 20.33 22.59 -41.03
N ASP A 3 20.69 21.35 -40.74
CA ASP A 3 20.28 20.18 -41.51
C ASP A 3 19.65 19.17 -40.54
N THR A 4 18.41 19.44 -40.17
CA THR A 4 17.56 18.53 -39.39
C THR A 4 16.76 17.67 -40.35
N GLN A 5 17.28 16.48 -40.67
CA GLN A 5 16.49 15.43 -41.31
C GLN A 5 15.43 14.91 -40.34
N SER A 6 14.20 15.40 -40.46
CA SER A 6 13.02 14.79 -39.86
C SER A 6 12.69 13.49 -40.59
N ARG A 7 13.00 12.34 -39.99
CA ARG A 7 12.46 11.05 -40.44
C ARG A 7 10.99 10.97 -40.06
N HIS A 8 10.11 11.32 -41.00
CA HIS A 8 8.71 10.95 -40.94
C HIS A 8 8.59 9.42 -41.03
N PHE A 9 7.98 8.80 -40.02
CA PHE A 9 7.42 7.46 -40.14
C PHE A 9 6.24 7.54 -41.11
N SER A 10 6.43 7.13 -42.36
CA SER A 10 5.35 7.00 -43.33
C SER A 10 4.39 5.87 -42.87
N PRO A 11 3.07 6.11 -42.82
CA PRO A 11 2.11 5.04 -42.67
C PRO A 11 2.14 4.17 -43.95
N VAL A 12 2.19 2.85 -43.77
CA VAL A 12 2.06 1.88 -44.86
C VAL A 12 0.72 2.13 -45.55
N ASN A 13 0.77 2.51 -46.83
CA ASN A 13 -0.39 2.78 -47.66
C ASN A 13 -0.93 1.43 -48.18
N ASN A 14 -2.13 1.04 -47.76
CA ASN A 14 -2.73 -0.28 -48.01
C ASN A 14 -3.44 -0.39 -49.36
N ASN A 15 -3.08 0.40 -50.38
CA ASN A 15 -3.89 0.53 -51.60
C ASN A 15 -3.32 -0.08 -52.89
N ASP A 16 -2.18 -0.77 -52.88
CA ASP A 16 -1.62 -1.40 -54.08
C ASP A 16 -1.82 -2.92 -54.10
N LEU A 17 -3.08 -3.37 -54.16
CA LEU A 17 -3.44 -4.75 -54.51
C LEU A 17 -4.65 -4.71 -55.44
N ASN A 18 -4.43 -4.32 -56.69
CA ASN A 18 -5.27 -4.70 -57.84
C ASN A 18 -4.56 -4.30 -59.14
N SER A 19 -3.72 -5.19 -59.68
CA SER A 19 -3.61 -5.34 -61.14
C SER A 19 -2.89 -6.63 -61.54
N SER A 20 -3.39 -7.21 -62.63
CA SER A 20 -2.86 -8.29 -63.47
C SER A 20 -2.92 -9.74 -62.95
N ASN A 21 -4.10 -10.34 -63.16
CA ASN A 21 -4.24 -11.76 -63.50
C ASN A 21 -3.74 -11.95 -64.95
N ALA A 22 -2.60 -12.62 -65.12
CA ALA A 22 -2.21 -13.25 -66.38
C ALA A 22 -1.59 -14.62 -66.07
N GLY A 23 -2.08 -15.64 -66.75
CA GLY A 23 -1.97 -17.05 -66.36
C GLY A 23 -0.55 -17.57 -66.20
N ASN A 24 -0.30 -18.20 -65.05
CA ASN A 24 0.80 -19.14 -64.86
C ASN A 24 0.23 -20.54 -64.59
N LYS A 25 0.71 -21.51 -65.37
CA LYS A 25 0.47 -22.94 -65.20
C LYS A 25 0.82 -23.37 -63.76
N PRO A 26 0.13 -24.37 -63.19
CA PRO A 26 0.45 -24.88 -61.86
C PRO A 26 1.83 -25.56 -61.95
N ILE A 27 2.84 -24.90 -61.39
CA ILE A 27 4.06 -25.58 -60.99
C ILE A 27 3.67 -26.31 -59.71
N GLU A 28 3.53 -27.63 -59.77
CA GLU A 28 3.50 -28.50 -58.58
C GLU A 28 4.86 -28.37 -57.89
N THR A 29 4.97 -27.37 -57.02
CA THR A 29 6.17 -27.08 -56.23
C THR A 29 6.27 -28.07 -55.06
N LYS A 30 7.51 -28.51 -54.80
CA LYS A 30 8.01 -29.22 -53.61
C LYS A 30 7.67 -28.58 -52.24
N GLU A 31 6.76 -27.61 -52.18
CA GLU A 31 6.40 -26.87 -50.95
C GLU A 31 5.66 -27.71 -49.90
N GLN A 32 5.11 -28.87 -50.28
CA GLN A 32 4.41 -29.73 -49.31
C GLN A 32 5.35 -30.53 -48.39
N GLU A 33 6.63 -30.74 -48.76
CA GLU A 33 7.61 -31.42 -47.89
C GLU A 33 8.37 -30.45 -46.95
N GLU A 34 8.36 -29.14 -47.21
CA GLU A 34 9.03 -28.15 -46.36
C GLU A 34 8.17 -27.62 -45.21
N LEU A 35 6.83 -27.70 -45.32
CA LEU A 35 5.90 -27.27 -44.28
C LEU A 35 6.11 -27.95 -42.91
N PRO A 36 6.31 -29.29 -42.83
CA PRO A 36 6.59 -29.99 -41.58
C PRO A 36 7.92 -29.54 -40.94
N MET A 37 8.93 -29.27 -41.78
CA MET A 37 10.25 -28.85 -41.33
C MET A 37 10.24 -27.43 -40.79
N TYR A 38 9.53 -26.51 -41.47
CA TYR A 38 9.35 -25.13 -41.03
C TYR A 38 8.54 -25.07 -39.71
N LYS A 39 7.46 -25.85 -39.61
CA LYS A 39 6.64 -25.94 -38.39
C LYS A 39 7.44 -26.54 -37.22
N ARG A 40 8.26 -27.58 -37.45
CA ARG A 40 9.18 -28.13 -36.43
C ARG A 40 10.20 -27.08 -35.98
N ARG A 41 10.88 -26.40 -36.92
CA ARG A 41 11.90 -25.40 -36.63
C ARG A 41 11.35 -24.21 -35.85
N TRP A 42 10.12 -23.79 -36.20
CA TRP A 42 9.39 -22.75 -35.49
C TRP A 42 9.04 -23.16 -34.05
N ILE A 43 8.54 -24.38 -33.84
CA ILE A 43 8.23 -24.92 -32.50
C ILE A 43 9.50 -25.01 -31.65
N THR A 44 10.60 -25.56 -32.17
CA THR A 44 11.88 -25.62 -31.43
C THR A 44 12.44 -24.23 -31.10
N ASN A 45 12.30 -23.26 -32.00
CA ASN A 45 12.80 -21.91 -31.77
C ASN A 45 11.99 -21.12 -30.74
N GLN A 46 10.69 -21.41 -30.62
CA GLN A 46 9.80 -20.80 -29.65
C GLN A 46 9.94 -21.44 -28.27
N THR A 47 10.06 -22.77 -28.19
CA THR A 47 10.01 -23.55 -26.94
C THR A 47 11.29 -23.45 -26.11
N ALA A 48 12.45 -23.43 -26.77
CA ALA A 48 13.74 -23.50 -26.10
C ALA A 48 14.02 -22.43 -25.02
N PRO A 49 13.75 -21.12 -25.21
CA PRO A 49 13.92 -20.12 -24.14
C PRO A 49 13.00 -20.39 -22.94
N TYR A 50 11.81 -20.95 -23.16
CA TYR A 50 10.90 -21.32 -22.06
C TYR A 50 11.39 -22.52 -21.28
N CYS A 51 12.13 -23.45 -21.90
CA CYS A 51 12.77 -24.54 -21.17
C CYS A 51 13.81 -24.02 -20.16
N ILE A 52 14.64 -23.03 -20.56
CA ILE A 52 15.60 -22.39 -19.64
C ILE A 52 14.86 -21.74 -18.47
N LEU A 53 13.85 -20.93 -18.77
CA LEU A 53 13.05 -20.26 -17.76
C LEU A 53 12.37 -21.26 -16.82
N ALA A 54 11.86 -22.38 -17.34
CA ALA A 54 11.22 -23.44 -16.55
C ALA A 54 12.20 -24.17 -15.63
N ILE A 55 13.41 -24.49 -16.12
CA ILE A 55 14.47 -25.11 -15.31
C ILE A 55 14.85 -24.18 -14.14
N ILE A 56 15.07 -22.89 -14.44
CA ILE A 56 15.43 -21.93 -13.40
C ILE A 56 14.25 -21.66 -12.45
N ALA A 57 13.02 -21.62 -12.94
CA ALA A 57 11.84 -21.52 -12.08
C ALA A 57 11.75 -22.72 -11.12
N GLY A 58 11.99 -23.95 -11.60
CA GLY A 58 12.09 -25.13 -10.75
C GLY A 58 13.17 -25.00 -9.68
N PHE A 59 14.34 -24.45 -10.05
CA PHE A 59 15.38 -24.13 -9.08
C PHE A 59 14.94 -23.06 -8.05
N ILE A 60 14.25 -21.99 -8.47
CA ILE A 60 13.75 -20.95 -7.57
C ILE A 60 12.68 -21.51 -6.63
N ILE A 61 11.80 -22.39 -7.11
CA ILE A 61 10.83 -23.12 -6.27
C ILE A 61 11.57 -23.93 -5.20
N TRP A 62 12.58 -24.71 -5.60
CA TRP A 62 13.42 -25.45 -4.67
C TRP A 62 14.14 -24.52 -3.69
N TRP A 63 14.62 -23.36 -4.15
CA TRP A 63 15.31 -22.37 -3.34
C TRP A 63 14.42 -21.78 -2.24
N PHE A 64 13.18 -21.45 -2.58
CA PHE A 64 12.19 -20.89 -1.65
C PHE A 64 11.32 -21.96 -0.97
N ARG A 65 11.68 -23.25 -1.07
CA ARG A 65 10.85 -24.35 -0.54
C ARG A 65 10.54 -24.28 0.95
N VAL A 66 11.39 -23.61 1.73
CA VAL A 66 11.18 -23.39 3.17
C VAL A 66 9.94 -22.56 3.48
N TYR A 67 9.40 -21.84 2.49
CA TYR A 67 8.14 -21.11 2.62
C TYR A 67 6.92 -21.97 2.27
N PHE A 68 7.06 -23.17 1.68
CA PHE A 68 5.93 -24.08 1.46
C PHE A 68 5.52 -24.76 2.77
N THR A 69 4.85 -24.01 3.62
CA THR A 69 4.33 -24.47 4.91
C THR A 69 2.95 -23.88 5.16
N SER A 70 2.12 -24.61 5.91
CA SER A 70 0.87 -24.10 6.47
C SER A 70 1.08 -23.42 7.84
N GLU A 71 2.32 -23.35 8.32
CA GLU A 71 2.67 -22.67 9.56
C GLU A 71 2.98 -21.19 9.32
N ALA A 72 2.76 -20.36 10.34
CA ALA A 72 3.09 -18.95 10.25
C ALA A 72 4.59 -18.76 10.04
N VAL A 73 4.95 -17.98 9.02
CA VAL A 73 6.35 -17.58 8.80
C VAL A 73 6.57 -16.18 9.34
N ALA A 74 7.69 -16.03 10.03
CA ALA A 74 8.21 -14.77 10.48
C ALA A 74 8.35 -13.76 9.31
N SER A 75 7.42 -12.79 9.22
CA SER A 75 7.48 -11.65 8.29
C SER A 75 6.81 -10.38 8.85
N VAL A 76 7.22 -9.20 8.35
CA VAL A 76 6.69 -7.88 8.74
C VAL A 76 5.28 -7.68 8.18
N ASP A 77 5.07 -7.88 6.87
CA ASP A 77 3.76 -7.57 6.26
C ASP A 77 2.86 -8.80 6.07
N LEU A 78 3.44 -10.00 6.01
CA LEU A 78 2.71 -11.23 5.66
C LEU A 78 1.59 -11.58 6.65
N PRO A 79 1.79 -11.51 7.98
CA PRO A 79 0.74 -11.88 8.94
C PRO A 79 -0.53 -11.04 8.78
N SER A 80 -0.37 -9.73 8.55
CA SER A 80 -1.50 -8.84 8.28
C SER A 80 -2.21 -9.23 6.98
N GLN A 81 -1.49 -9.55 5.91
CA GLN A 81 -2.12 -9.94 4.65
C GLN A 81 -2.81 -11.32 4.73
N ILE A 82 -2.27 -12.25 5.53
CA ILE A 82 -2.91 -13.55 5.83
C ILE A 82 -4.23 -13.33 6.59
N SER A 83 -4.22 -12.51 7.64
CA SER A 83 -5.43 -12.20 8.42
C SER A 83 -6.53 -11.60 7.54
N LEU A 84 -6.19 -10.61 6.70
CA LEU A 84 -7.12 -10.04 5.72
C LEU A 84 -7.65 -11.09 4.71
N THR A 85 -6.80 -12.04 4.31
CA THR A 85 -7.19 -13.11 3.38
C THR A 85 -8.15 -14.12 4.03
N LYS A 86 -7.96 -14.44 5.31
CA LYS A 86 -8.88 -15.31 6.08
C LYS A 86 -10.28 -14.71 6.15
N GLN A 87 -10.37 -13.42 6.48
CA GLN A 87 -11.65 -12.70 6.50
C GLN A 87 -12.28 -12.66 5.11
N LEU A 88 -11.50 -12.35 4.07
CA LEU A 88 -12.01 -12.33 2.70
C LEU A 88 -12.53 -13.71 2.28
N LYS A 89 -11.88 -14.80 2.69
CA LYS A 89 -12.36 -16.16 2.46
C LYS A 89 -13.75 -16.35 3.09
N GLU A 90 -13.93 -16.02 4.36
CA GLU A 90 -15.23 -16.15 5.05
C GLU A 90 -16.34 -15.33 4.36
N GLN A 91 -16.02 -14.09 3.98
CA GLN A 91 -16.92 -13.20 3.25
C GLN A 91 -17.34 -13.75 1.88
N LEU A 92 -16.40 -14.35 1.13
CA LEU A 92 -16.71 -14.97 -0.16
C LEU A 92 -17.71 -16.12 -0.04
N LEU A 93 -17.67 -16.92 1.05
CA LEU A 93 -18.69 -17.96 1.30
C LEU A 93 -20.07 -17.35 1.56
N ALA A 94 -20.09 -16.23 2.27
CA ALA A 94 -21.32 -15.57 2.66
C ALA A 94 -21.93 -14.71 1.52
N GLY A 95 -21.33 -14.75 0.32
CA GLY A 95 -21.86 -14.09 -0.88
C GLY A 95 -21.76 -12.56 -0.86
N HIS A 96 -20.99 -11.98 0.04
CA HIS A 96 -20.85 -10.53 0.17
C HIS A 96 -19.39 -10.14 0.41
N LEU A 97 -18.94 -9.04 -0.19
CA LEU A 97 -17.62 -8.47 0.09
C LEU A 97 -17.80 -7.33 1.08
N SER A 98 -17.34 -7.52 2.32
CA SER A 98 -17.29 -6.43 3.28
C SER A 98 -15.96 -5.71 3.12
N PHE A 99 -16.03 -4.40 2.86
CA PHE A 99 -14.85 -3.56 2.85
C PHE A 99 -14.33 -3.27 4.26
N TYR A 100 -14.93 -3.82 5.33
CA TYR A 100 -14.58 -3.55 6.72
C TYR A 100 -13.80 -4.72 7.33
N ASP A 101 -12.69 -4.42 8.01
CA ASP A 101 -11.99 -5.38 8.88
C ASP A 101 -12.55 -5.29 10.32
N PRO A 102 -13.41 -6.24 10.74
CA PRO A 102 -13.99 -6.25 12.09
C PRO A 102 -12.97 -6.52 13.18
N THR A 103 -11.81 -7.10 12.84
CA THR A 103 -10.75 -7.44 13.80
C THR A 103 -9.95 -6.23 14.23
N THR A 104 -10.02 -5.15 13.46
CA THR A 104 -9.36 -3.91 13.80
C THR A 104 -10.21 -3.01 14.67
N PHE A 105 -11.56 -3.15 14.73
CA PHE A 105 -12.53 -2.16 15.27
C PHE A 105 -12.28 -0.69 14.84
N THR A 106 -11.23 -0.45 14.05
CA THR A 106 -10.73 0.82 13.58
C THR A 106 -11.24 1.18 12.19
N GLY A 107 -12.34 0.56 11.74
CA GLY A 107 -13.05 1.06 10.58
C GLY A 107 -12.34 0.83 9.26
N TRP A 108 -11.22 0.11 9.26
CA TRP A 108 -10.28 0.28 8.18
C TRP A 108 -10.80 -0.38 6.91
N PRO A 109 -10.86 0.33 5.77
CA PRO A 109 -11.19 -0.32 4.53
C PRO A 109 -10.11 -1.35 4.24
N ALA A 110 -10.47 -2.63 4.30
CA ALA A 110 -9.57 -3.70 3.92
C ALA A 110 -9.02 -3.38 2.52
N PHE A 111 -7.74 -3.65 2.29
CA PHE A 111 -7.10 -3.48 0.98
C PHE A 111 -6.84 -2.02 0.52
N GLN A 112 -6.72 -1.05 1.43
CA GLN A 112 -6.24 0.31 1.09
C GLN A 112 -4.81 0.37 0.58
N PHE A 113 -3.90 -0.34 1.26
CA PHE A 113 -2.49 -0.32 0.88
C PHE A 113 -2.16 -1.32 -0.22
N TYR A 114 -2.67 -2.52 -0.02
CA TYR A 114 -2.47 -3.68 -0.86
C TYR A 114 -3.77 -3.88 -1.58
N GLY A 115 -3.75 -3.91 -2.91
CA GLY A 115 -4.97 -4.13 -3.66
C GLY A 115 -5.61 -5.47 -3.26
N PHE A 116 -6.94 -5.56 -3.37
CA PHE A 116 -7.67 -6.74 -2.89
C PHE A 116 -7.40 -7.99 -3.73
N PHE A 117 -6.95 -7.83 -4.97
CA PHE A 117 -6.84 -8.93 -5.93
C PHE A 117 -5.89 -10.05 -5.50
N PRO A 118 -4.65 -9.77 -5.03
CA PRO A 118 -3.78 -10.79 -4.45
C PRO A 118 -4.46 -11.61 -3.34
N SER A 119 -5.15 -10.94 -2.42
CA SER A 119 -5.86 -11.59 -1.31
C SER A 119 -7.06 -12.40 -1.81
N LEU A 120 -7.76 -11.94 -2.85
CA LEU A 120 -8.82 -12.70 -3.50
C LEU A 120 -8.29 -14.00 -4.11
N VAL A 121 -7.15 -13.93 -4.82
CA VAL A 121 -6.52 -15.13 -5.39
C VAL A 121 -6.10 -16.10 -4.29
N ALA A 122 -5.55 -15.60 -3.18
CA ALA A 122 -5.16 -16.41 -2.03
C ALA A 122 -6.39 -17.02 -1.31
N ALA A 123 -7.47 -16.27 -1.13
CA ALA A 123 -8.71 -16.75 -0.52
C ALA A 123 -9.35 -17.86 -1.38
N CYS A 124 -9.41 -17.66 -2.70
CA CYS A 124 -9.86 -18.68 -3.65
C CYS A 124 -8.97 -19.93 -3.60
N GLY A 125 -7.65 -19.76 -3.59
CA GLY A 125 -6.70 -20.86 -3.47
C GLY A 125 -6.86 -21.63 -2.16
N ALA A 126 -7.19 -20.95 -1.07
CA ALA A 126 -7.40 -21.57 0.24
C ALA A 126 -8.58 -22.56 0.27
N TYR A 127 -9.54 -22.48 -0.66
CA TYR A 127 -10.56 -23.54 -0.81
C TYR A 127 -10.01 -24.81 -1.45
N LEU A 128 -8.99 -24.70 -2.29
CA LEU A 128 -8.31 -25.87 -2.86
C LEU A 128 -7.39 -26.52 -1.82
N PHE A 129 -6.77 -25.70 -0.95
CA PHE A 129 -5.83 -26.17 0.07
C PHE A 129 -6.50 -26.70 1.34
N SER A 130 -7.81 -26.47 1.54
CA SER A 130 -8.54 -26.89 2.75
C SER A 130 -8.55 -28.41 2.97
N PHE A 131 -8.34 -29.20 1.92
CA PHE A 131 -8.33 -30.66 2.01
C PHE A 131 -7.06 -31.24 2.63
N PHE A 132 -5.94 -30.49 2.70
CA PHE A 132 -4.64 -31.05 3.08
C PHE A 132 -3.74 -30.12 3.89
N ALA A 133 -4.19 -28.92 4.26
CA ALA A 133 -3.44 -27.97 5.07
C ALA A 133 -4.14 -27.66 6.39
N SER A 134 -3.38 -27.56 7.48
CA SER A 134 -3.89 -27.15 8.79
C SER A 134 -4.41 -25.70 8.79
N ASP A 135 -3.70 -24.81 8.11
CA ASP A 135 -4.16 -23.47 7.75
C ASP A 135 -4.05 -23.28 6.22
N PRO A 136 -5.16 -23.43 5.48
CA PRO A 136 -5.12 -23.38 4.02
C PRO A 136 -4.91 -21.97 3.47
N VAL A 137 -5.19 -20.92 4.24
CA VAL A 137 -4.94 -19.54 3.81
C VAL A 137 -3.45 -19.26 3.84
N ILE A 138 -2.77 -19.64 4.94
CA ILE A 138 -1.31 -19.52 5.04
C ILE A 138 -0.63 -20.26 3.89
N LEU A 139 -1.00 -21.53 3.66
CA LEU A 139 -0.42 -22.30 2.56
C LEU A 139 -0.68 -21.64 1.20
N SER A 140 -1.90 -21.15 0.96
CA SER A 140 -2.23 -20.48 -0.31
C SER A 140 -1.36 -19.25 -0.56
N THR A 141 -1.25 -18.38 0.44
CA THR A 141 -0.43 -17.18 0.36
C THR A 141 1.03 -17.52 0.11
N HIS A 142 1.56 -18.52 0.80
CA HIS A 142 2.94 -18.99 0.60
C HIS A 142 3.16 -19.60 -0.78
N VAL A 143 2.24 -20.40 -1.29
CA VAL A 143 2.30 -20.96 -2.65
C VAL A 143 2.36 -19.83 -3.67
N LEU A 144 1.48 -18.83 -3.57
CA LEU A 144 1.49 -17.69 -4.47
C LEU A 144 2.80 -16.90 -4.41
N LEU A 145 3.38 -16.76 -3.22
CA LEU A 145 4.66 -16.10 -3.03
C LEU A 145 5.81 -16.86 -3.71
N VAL A 146 5.91 -18.17 -3.48
CA VAL A 146 6.99 -18.99 -4.06
C VAL A 146 6.85 -19.07 -5.58
N PHE A 147 5.64 -19.35 -6.07
CA PHE A 147 5.39 -19.43 -7.51
C PHE A 147 5.52 -18.07 -8.19
N GLY A 148 5.09 -16.98 -7.58
CA GLY A 148 5.31 -15.64 -8.13
C GLY A 148 6.82 -15.34 -8.25
N ALA A 149 7.61 -15.63 -7.21
CA ALA A 149 9.06 -15.45 -7.27
C ALA A 149 9.70 -16.29 -8.39
N ALA A 150 9.25 -17.54 -8.54
CA ALA A 150 9.71 -18.45 -9.59
C ALA A 150 9.29 -18.03 -11.01
N LEU A 151 8.14 -17.37 -11.16
CA LEU A 151 7.64 -16.89 -12.45
C LEU A 151 8.20 -15.52 -12.84
N LEU A 152 8.87 -14.80 -11.93
CA LEU A 152 9.38 -13.47 -12.20
C LEU A 152 10.38 -13.40 -13.37
N PRO A 153 11.28 -14.39 -13.60
CA PRO A 153 12.11 -14.46 -14.81
C PRO A 153 11.30 -14.44 -16.11
N PHE A 154 10.12 -15.07 -16.13
CA PHE A 154 9.23 -15.05 -17.31
C PHE A 154 8.70 -13.64 -17.57
N SER A 155 8.33 -12.91 -16.52
CA SER A 155 7.88 -11.52 -16.64
C SER A 155 8.99 -10.60 -17.14
N PHE A 156 10.22 -10.76 -16.65
CA PHE A 156 11.39 -10.03 -17.17
C PHE A 156 11.66 -10.35 -18.63
N TYR A 157 11.67 -11.63 -19.00
CA TYR A 157 11.85 -12.06 -20.40
C TYR A 157 10.77 -11.46 -21.31
N PHE A 158 9.50 -11.52 -20.87
CA PHE A 158 8.38 -10.95 -21.61
C PHE A 158 8.51 -9.43 -21.83
N ALA A 159 8.89 -8.69 -20.79
CA ALA A 159 9.10 -7.24 -20.88
C ALA A 159 10.35 -6.88 -21.71
N GLY A 160 11.39 -7.70 -21.64
CA GLY A 160 12.68 -7.45 -22.31
C GLY A 160 12.67 -7.78 -23.80
N LEU A 161 11.83 -8.72 -24.24
CA LEU A 161 11.75 -9.13 -25.64
C LEU A 161 11.53 -7.98 -26.64
N PRO A 162 10.55 -7.05 -26.46
CA PRO A 162 10.35 -5.94 -27.39
C PRO A 162 11.50 -4.93 -27.36
N LEU A 163 12.21 -4.79 -26.22
CA LEU A 163 13.41 -3.96 -26.13
C LEU A 163 14.57 -4.59 -26.89
N ALA A 164 14.78 -5.89 -26.75
CA ALA A 164 15.80 -6.63 -27.49
C ALA A 164 15.56 -6.59 -29.00
N GLN A 165 14.30 -6.75 -29.43
CA GLN A 165 13.90 -6.63 -30.82
C GLN A 165 14.15 -5.22 -31.38
N ASP A 166 13.80 -4.17 -30.62
CA ASP A 166 14.09 -2.76 -31.00
C ASP A 166 15.60 -2.51 -31.09
N LEU A 167 16.35 -3.01 -30.10
CA LEU A 167 17.80 -2.85 -29.99
C LEU A 167 18.58 -3.47 -31.15
N ILE A 168 18.18 -4.66 -31.57
CA ILE A 168 18.87 -5.41 -32.63
C ILE A 168 18.29 -5.05 -34.01
N GLY A 169 17.12 -4.42 -34.08
CA GLY A 169 16.45 -4.04 -35.32
C GLY A 169 15.71 -5.19 -36.00
N TYR A 170 15.07 -6.07 -35.22
CA TYR A 170 14.21 -7.15 -35.73
C TYR A 170 12.72 -6.79 -35.55
N ASP A 171 11.96 -6.79 -36.65
CA ASP A 171 10.55 -6.38 -36.64
C ASP A 171 9.64 -7.36 -35.90
N ASN A 172 9.83 -8.67 -36.08
CA ASN A 172 8.88 -9.67 -35.59
C ASN A 172 9.50 -10.74 -34.68
N ASP A 173 10.60 -11.36 -35.08
CA ASP A 173 11.16 -12.52 -34.36
C ASP A 173 12.69 -12.42 -34.19
N LEU A 174 13.16 -12.49 -32.95
CA LEU A 174 14.60 -12.59 -32.68
C LEU A 174 15.12 -13.99 -33.04
N PRO A 175 16.36 -14.11 -33.57
CA PRO A 175 17.03 -15.39 -33.71
C PRO A 175 17.16 -16.14 -32.37
N LEU A 176 17.28 -17.46 -32.45
CA LEU A 176 17.26 -18.35 -31.28
C LEU A 176 18.31 -17.97 -30.23
N HIS A 177 19.55 -17.69 -30.64
CA HIS A 177 20.65 -17.37 -29.71
C HIS A 177 20.39 -16.08 -28.91
N TYR A 178 19.76 -15.06 -29.48
CA TYR A 178 19.34 -13.86 -28.75
C TYR A 178 18.24 -14.18 -27.74
N ARG A 179 17.26 -15.01 -28.09
CA ARG A 179 16.19 -15.41 -27.17
C ARG A 179 16.72 -16.22 -25.99
N TRP A 180 17.62 -17.17 -26.27
CA TRP A 180 18.31 -17.96 -25.25
C TRP A 180 19.09 -17.07 -24.30
N THR A 181 19.90 -16.17 -24.85
CA THR A 181 20.70 -15.24 -24.05
C THR A 181 19.81 -14.34 -23.21
N LEU A 182 18.72 -13.80 -23.77
CA LEU A 182 17.77 -12.98 -23.03
C LEU A 182 17.06 -13.76 -21.92
N ALA A 183 16.67 -15.01 -22.16
CA ALA A 183 16.03 -15.87 -21.16
C ALA A 183 17.00 -16.20 -20.01
N LEU A 184 18.26 -16.51 -20.32
CA LEU A 184 19.31 -16.71 -19.34
C LEU A 184 19.59 -15.43 -18.54
N MET A 185 19.78 -14.29 -19.20
CA MET A 185 20.03 -13.01 -18.51
C MET A 185 18.86 -12.59 -17.63
N SER A 186 17.62 -12.75 -18.11
CA SER A 186 16.42 -12.51 -17.32
C SER A 186 16.38 -13.38 -16.07
N SER A 187 16.83 -14.63 -16.18
CA SER A 187 16.92 -15.56 -15.05
C SER A 187 18.00 -15.14 -14.03
N VAL A 188 19.21 -14.83 -14.50
CA VAL A 188 20.34 -14.43 -13.65
C VAL A 188 20.03 -13.14 -12.91
N TRP A 189 19.61 -12.10 -13.63
CA TRP A 189 19.34 -10.78 -13.05
C TRP A 189 18.11 -10.80 -12.14
N CYS A 190 17.08 -11.57 -12.47
CA CYS A 190 15.93 -11.78 -11.60
C CYS A 190 16.33 -12.51 -10.31
N PHE A 191 17.09 -13.60 -10.40
CA PHE A 191 17.54 -14.33 -9.22
C PHE A 191 18.45 -13.47 -8.33
N TRP A 192 19.31 -12.67 -8.94
CA TRP A 192 20.13 -11.69 -8.22
C TRP A 192 19.26 -10.62 -7.52
N PHE A 193 18.26 -10.07 -8.22
CA PHE A 193 17.27 -9.13 -7.65
C PHE A 193 16.53 -9.74 -6.45
N LEU A 194 16.06 -10.98 -6.56
CA LEU A 194 15.40 -11.74 -5.49
C LEU A 194 16.32 -12.11 -4.32
N ASN A 195 17.64 -11.95 -4.42
CA ASN A 195 18.58 -12.22 -3.32
C ASN A 195 19.13 -10.93 -2.67
N HIS A 196 18.73 -9.75 -3.15
CA HIS A 196 19.20 -8.48 -2.60
C HIS A 196 18.76 -8.33 -1.13
N ASP A 197 19.62 -7.76 -0.27
CA ASP A 197 19.50 -7.85 1.21
C ASP A 197 18.96 -6.61 1.95
N GLN A 198 18.66 -5.54 1.23
CA GLN A 198 18.04 -4.33 1.72
C GLN A 198 16.50 -4.44 1.82
N GLN A 199 15.95 -3.91 2.90
CA GLN A 199 14.58 -4.18 3.34
C GLN A 199 13.47 -3.48 2.53
N TRP A 200 13.80 -2.57 1.62
CA TRP A 200 12.88 -1.54 1.16
C TRP A 200 12.22 -1.81 -0.21
N TYR A 201 12.65 -2.85 -0.93
CA TYR A 201 11.93 -3.40 -2.10
C TYR A 201 11.11 -4.66 -1.76
N GLY A 202 11.23 -5.21 -0.56
CA GLY A 202 10.15 -6.03 0.00
C GLY A 202 9.98 -7.47 -0.48
N ILE A 203 10.90 -8.07 -1.25
CA ILE A 203 10.97 -9.53 -1.44
C ILE A 203 12.43 -9.91 -1.69
N GLY A 204 12.98 -10.79 -0.85
CA GLY A 204 14.21 -11.50 -1.19
C GLY A 204 14.67 -12.51 -0.14
N ALA A 205 15.34 -13.58 -0.58
CA ALA A 205 15.77 -14.70 0.29
C ALA A 205 16.78 -14.29 1.39
N ALA A 206 17.41 -13.13 1.24
CA ALA A 206 18.30 -12.52 2.24
C ALA A 206 17.58 -11.58 3.22
N ALA A 207 16.31 -11.24 2.93
CA ALA A 207 15.49 -10.27 3.65
C ALA A 207 14.17 -10.93 4.12
N PRO A 208 14.25 -11.99 4.95
CA PRO A 208 13.09 -12.77 5.42
C PRO A 208 12.00 -11.94 6.07
N MET A 209 12.44 -10.93 6.82
CA MET A 209 11.61 -10.01 7.56
C MET A 209 10.69 -9.24 6.60
N THR A 210 11.07 -9.12 5.34
CA THR A 210 10.35 -8.31 4.35
C THR A 210 9.70 -9.12 3.25
N ILE A 211 9.90 -10.45 3.19
CA ILE A 211 9.27 -11.34 2.19
C ILE A 211 7.73 -11.20 2.15
N GLY A 212 7.12 -10.58 3.15
CA GLY A 212 5.67 -10.51 3.34
C GLY A 212 4.83 -9.63 2.42
N LEU A 213 5.43 -8.88 1.50
CA LEU A 213 4.65 -8.08 0.55
C LEU A 213 4.21 -8.95 -0.65
N PHE A 214 3.43 -10.02 -0.44
CA PHE A 214 3.04 -10.87 -1.59
C PHE A 214 2.19 -10.10 -2.61
N SER A 215 1.40 -9.11 -2.18
CA SER A 215 0.74 -8.15 -3.08
C SER A 215 1.70 -7.36 -3.98
N GLN A 216 2.91 -7.04 -3.50
CA GLN A 216 3.95 -6.37 -4.27
C GLN A 216 4.48 -7.25 -5.41
N LEU A 217 4.53 -8.57 -5.20
CA LEU A 217 4.91 -9.56 -6.22
C LEU A 217 3.94 -9.52 -7.40
N PHE A 218 2.63 -9.55 -7.13
CA PHE A 218 1.60 -9.33 -8.14
C PHE A 218 1.77 -7.98 -8.82
N GLY A 219 2.05 -6.93 -8.05
CA GLY A 219 2.40 -5.61 -8.58
C GLY A 219 3.55 -5.66 -9.59
N TRP A 220 4.64 -6.38 -9.29
CA TRP A 220 5.78 -6.53 -10.20
C TRP A 220 5.44 -7.31 -11.46
N HIS A 221 4.71 -8.41 -11.34
CA HIS A 221 4.28 -9.19 -12.50
C HIS A 221 3.39 -8.36 -13.43
N PHE A 222 2.36 -7.70 -12.89
CA PHE A 222 1.46 -6.89 -13.69
C PHE A 222 2.14 -5.62 -14.23
N PHE A 223 3.12 -5.07 -13.51
CA PHE A 223 3.96 -3.99 -14.01
C PHE A 223 4.81 -4.42 -15.22
N LEU A 224 5.55 -5.53 -15.11
CA LEU A 224 6.37 -6.06 -16.20
C LEU A 224 5.50 -6.52 -17.38
N LEU A 225 4.32 -7.09 -17.12
CA LEU A 225 3.34 -7.44 -18.13
C LEU A 225 2.82 -6.19 -18.86
N HIS A 226 2.36 -5.18 -18.10
CA HIS A 226 1.91 -3.89 -18.63
C HIS A 226 3.00 -3.24 -19.47
N LEU A 227 4.22 -3.14 -18.94
CA LEU A 227 5.36 -2.57 -19.64
C LEU A 227 5.68 -3.33 -20.93
N GLY A 228 5.74 -4.67 -20.87
CA GLY A 228 5.98 -5.49 -22.06
C GLY A 228 4.90 -5.31 -23.15
N ILE A 229 3.63 -5.21 -22.76
CA ILE A 229 2.52 -4.96 -23.70
C ILE A 229 2.60 -3.52 -24.25
N LEU A 230 2.87 -2.53 -23.40
CA LEU A 230 3.03 -1.13 -23.77
C LEU A 230 4.14 -0.98 -24.82
N LEU A 231 5.30 -1.58 -24.60
CA LEU A 231 6.42 -1.55 -25.53
C LEU A 231 6.07 -2.21 -26.88
N ARG A 232 5.35 -3.33 -26.88
CA ARG A 232 4.85 -3.95 -28.13
C ARG A 232 3.82 -3.07 -28.83
N TYR A 233 2.95 -2.41 -28.09
CA TYR A 233 1.98 -1.48 -28.63
C TYR A 233 2.67 -0.27 -29.28
N LEU A 234 3.66 0.32 -28.61
CA LEU A 234 4.43 1.45 -29.15
C LEU A 234 5.20 1.10 -30.42
N ARG A 235 5.66 -0.15 -30.57
CA ARG A 235 6.35 -0.63 -31.79
C ARG A 235 5.40 -0.94 -32.94
N THR A 236 4.28 -1.59 -32.66
CA THR A 236 3.44 -2.22 -33.70
C THR A 236 2.12 -1.49 -33.95
N GLY A 237 1.64 -0.68 -33.01
CA GLY A 237 0.33 -0.01 -33.07
C GLY A 237 -0.88 -0.95 -33.07
N LEU A 238 -0.70 -2.27 -32.90
CA LEU A 238 -1.77 -3.26 -33.08
C LEU A 238 -2.85 -3.17 -31.99
N THR A 239 -4.12 -3.22 -32.41
CA THR A 239 -5.30 -3.10 -31.52
C THR A 239 -5.35 -4.17 -30.44
N ARG A 240 -4.89 -5.41 -30.70
CA ARG A 240 -4.87 -6.48 -29.68
C ARG A 240 -4.10 -6.09 -28.42
N TYR A 241 -3.01 -5.33 -28.57
CA TYR A 241 -2.23 -4.87 -27.43
C TYR A 241 -2.93 -3.75 -26.67
N SER A 242 -3.80 -2.96 -27.32
CA SER A 242 -4.60 -1.94 -26.61
C SER A 242 -5.58 -2.55 -25.59
N ILE A 243 -6.16 -3.71 -25.91
CA ILE A 243 -7.06 -4.44 -25.01
C ILE A 243 -6.25 -5.01 -23.84
N LEU A 244 -5.17 -5.74 -24.14
CA LEU A 244 -4.29 -6.31 -23.12
C LEU A 244 -3.67 -5.25 -22.21
N LEU A 245 -3.36 -4.07 -22.76
CA LEU A 245 -2.83 -2.94 -22.00
C LEU A 245 -3.87 -2.35 -21.04
N SER A 246 -5.14 -2.24 -21.49
CA SER A 246 -6.26 -1.83 -20.63
C SER A 246 -6.44 -2.82 -19.47
N MET A 247 -6.46 -4.13 -19.76
CA MET A 247 -6.65 -5.18 -18.76
C MET A 247 -5.48 -5.25 -17.76
N SER A 248 -4.24 -5.27 -18.24
CA SER A 248 -3.05 -5.31 -17.37
C SER A 248 -2.93 -4.07 -16.50
N TYR A 249 -3.32 -2.89 -16.98
CA TYR A 249 -3.33 -1.66 -16.19
C TYR A 249 -4.40 -1.67 -15.09
N GLY A 250 -5.60 -2.17 -15.39
CA GLY A 250 -6.65 -2.38 -14.38
C GLY A 250 -6.23 -3.40 -13.32
N LEU A 251 -5.66 -4.54 -13.72
CA LEU A 251 -5.12 -5.55 -12.81
C LEU A 251 -4.01 -4.98 -11.92
N LEU A 252 -3.13 -4.14 -12.47
CA LEU A 252 -2.09 -3.47 -11.70
C LEU A 252 -2.68 -2.56 -10.62
N LEU A 253 -3.74 -1.79 -10.94
CA LEU A 253 -4.43 -0.91 -9.99
C LEU A 253 -4.98 -1.70 -8.78
N ILE A 254 -5.67 -2.81 -9.03
CA ILE A 254 -6.28 -3.63 -7.98
C ILE A 254 -5.32 -4.61 -7.31
N SER A 255 -4.05 -4.63 -7.71
CA SER A 255 -3.01 -5.47 -7.12
C SER A 255 -2.10 -4.70 -6.18
N HIS A 256 -1.56 -3.56 -6.64
CA HIS A 256 -0.62 -2.78 -5.84
C HIS A 256 -0.57 -1.30 -6.23
N THR A 257 -1.15 -0.44 -5.38
CA THR A 257 -1.33 1.00 -5.63
C THR A 257 -0.03 1.72 -5.97
N LEU A 258 1.05 1.51 -5.20
CA LEU A 258 2.31 2.22 -5.46
C LEU A 258 2.95 1.83 -6.80
N THR A 259 2.79 0.57 -7.22
CA THR A 259 3.34 0.11 -8.50
C THR A 259 2.48 0.61 -9.67
N PHE A 260 1.16 0.70 -9.47
CA PHE A 260 0.27 1.39 -10.39
C PHE A 260 0.70 2.84 -10.59
N VAL A 261 0.93 3.61 -9.52
CA VAL A 261 1.36 5.01 -9.61
C VAL A 261 2.68 5.14 -10.37
N PHE A 262 3.66 4.29 -10.07
CA PHE A 262 4.92 4.25 -10.82
C PHE A 262 4.70 3.98 -12.31
N SER A 263 3.82 3.03 -12.63
CA SER A 263 3.42 2.75 -14.01
C SER A 263 2.71 3.93 -14.67
N SER A 264 1.87 4.69 -13.94
CA SER A 264 1.22 5.90 -14.45
C SER A 264 2.24 6.97 -14.84
N PHE A 265 3.35 7.12 -14.10
CA PHE A 265 4.44 8.00 -14.50
C PHE A 265 5.12 7.56 -15.81
N ILE A 266 5.33 6.26 -16.00
CA ILE A 266 5.83 5.73 -17.28
C ILE A 266 4.87 6.05 -18.42
N VAL A 267 3.56 5.84 -18.20
CA VAL A 267 2.52 6.14 -19.21
C VAL A 267 2.51 7.62 -19.55
N LEU A 268 2.62 8.51 -18.56
CA LEU A 268 2.70 9.95 -18.75
C LEU A 268 3.93 10.34 -19.59
N LEU A 269 5.08 9.73 -19.33
CA LEU A 269 6.28 9.96 -20.13
C LEU A 269 6.14 9.43 -21.55
N CYS A 270 5.57 8.24 -21.74
CA CYS A 270 5.25 7.74 -23.08
C CYS A 270 4.25 8.66 -23.79
N TRP A 271 3.32 9.29 -23.08
CA TRP A 271 2.39 10.27 -23.64
C TRP A 271 3.13 11.53 -24.14
N PHE A 272 4.12 12.03 -23.40
CA PHE A 272 4.97 13.13 -23.88
C PHE A 272 5.85 12.72 -25.06
N TRP A 273 6.52 11.57 -24.95
CA TRP A 273 7.55 11.08 -25.87
C TRP A 273 6.98 10.60 -27.22
N PHE A 274 5.84 9.90 -27.21
CA PHE A 274 5.21 9.32 -28.41
C PHE A 274 3.93 10.09 -28.76
N SER A 275 4.11 11.28 -29.33
CA SER A 275 3.01 12.21 -29.64
C SER A 275 1.91 11.57 -30.50
N GLN A 276 2.27 10.68 -31.43
CA GLN A 276 1.33 9.97 -32.31
C GLN A 276 0.37 9.02 -31.58
N TYR A 277 0.68 8.62 -30.35
CA TYR A 277 -0.15 7.70 -29.56
C TYR A 277 -0.87 8.37 -28.38
N ARG A 278 -0.72 9.68 -28.15
CA ARG A 278 -1.25 10.40 -26.96
C ARG A 278 -2.69 10.06 -26.59
N TRP A 279 -3.63 10.27 -27.52
CA TRP A 279 -5.05 10.01 -27.28
C TRP A 279 -5.35 8.53 -27.12
N LYS A 280 -4.64 7.66 -27.86
CA LYS A 280 -4.81 6.21 -27.73
C LYS A 280 -4.31 5.73 -26.37
N LEU A 281 -3.14 6.17 -25.93
CA LEU A 281 -2.61 5.86 -24.60
C LEU A 281 -3.56 6.36 -23.51
N PHE A 282 -4.03 7.60 -23.59
CA PHE A 282 -5.00 8.13 -22.61
C PHE A 282 -6.26 7.26 -22.54
N THR A 283 -6.90 6.98 -23.67
CA THR A 283 -8.15 6.19 -23.70
C THR A 283 -7.95 4.74 -23.27
N ILE A 284 -6.82 4.10 -23.61
CA ILE A 284 -6.48 2.74 -23.17
C ILE A 284 -6.37 2.67 -21.65
N HIS A 285 -5.61 3.57 -21.04
CA HIS A 285 -5.39 3.55 -19.60
C HIS A 285 -6.63 3.99 -18.82
N LEU A 286 -7.41 4.94 -19.36
CA LEU A 286 -8.72 5.31 -18.81
C LEU A 286 -9.70 4.13 -18.86
N THR A 287 -9.71 3.36 -19.96
CA THR A 287 -10.49 2.11 -20.06
C THR A 287 -10.04 1.12 -19.00
N GLY A 288 -8.72 0.98 -18.77
CA GLY A 288 -8.18 0.11 -17.72
C GLY A 288 -8.61 0.51 -16.31
N ILE A 289 -8.61 1.80 -15.97
CA ILE A 289 -9.16 2.31 -14.69
C ILE A 289 -10.65 2.01 -14.62
N GLY A 290 -11.38 2.25 -15.71
CA GLY A 290 -12.81 1.99 -15.78
C GLY A 290 -13.17 0.51 -15.57
N LEU A 291 -12.38 -0.46 -16.07
CA LEU A 291 -12.60 -1.90 -15.86
C LEU A 291 -12.60 -2.34 -14.39
N VAL A 292 -11.97 -1.56 -13.52
CA VAL A 292 -11.89 -1.83 -12.09
C VAL A 292 -12.59 -0.76 -11.26
N ALA A 293 -13.44 0.05 -11.90
CA ALA A 293 -14.18 1.12 -11.23
C ALA A 293 -15.14 0.60 -10.16
N PHE A 294 -15.65 -0.63 -10.29
CA PHE A 294 -16.50 -1.28 -9.28
C PHE A 294 -15.81 -1.37 -7.91
N TRP A 295 -14.48 -1.47 -7.91
CA TRP A 295 -13.68 -1.42 -6.70
C TRP A 295 -13.16 -0.01 -6.46
N PHE A 296 -12.55 0.61 -7.47
CA PHE A 296 -11.84 1.89 -7.34
C PHE A 296 -12.75 3.06 -6.92
N VAL A 297 -13.99 3.13 -7.41
CA VAL A 297 -14.90 4.24 -7.08
C VAL A 297 -15.43 4.11 -5.64
N PRO A 298 -15.98 2.96 -5.20
CA PRO A 298 -16.29 2.74 -3.79
C PRO A 298 -15.08 2.97 -2.91
N PHE A 299 -13.93 2.41 -3.31
CA PHE A 299 -12.68 2.57 -2.62
C PHE A 299 -12.35 4.05 -2.38
N ILE A 300 -12.31 4.88 -3.42
CA ILE A 300 -12.06 6.32 -3.30
C ILE A 300 -13.13 7.03 -2.45
N SER A 301 -14.40 6.68 -2.64
CA SER A 301 -15.51 7.34 -1.94
C SER A 301 -15.60 6.98 -0.45
N LEU A 302 -15.10 5.80 -0.10
CA LEU A 302 -15.12 5.22 1.25
C LEU A 302 -13.76 5.26 1.91
N MET A 303 -12.72 5.73 1.21
CA MET A 303 -11.40 5.95 1.79
C MET A 303 -11.55 7.10 2.79
N GLY A 304 -11.95 6.73 4.01
CA GLY A 304 -11.86 7.58 5.17
C GLY A 304 -10.44 8.11 5.27
N ASP A 305 -10.34 9.32 5.72
CA ASP A 305 -9.16 10.10 5.42
C ASP A 305 -8.02 9.71 6.34
N PHE A 306 -6.86 9.43 5.77
CA PHE A 306 -5.70 9.06 6.55
C PHE A 306 -4.63 10.14 6.44
N THR A 307 -4.29 10.74 7.58
CA THR A 307 -3.09 11.56 7.73
C THR A 307 -2.17 10.92 8.76
N THR A 308 -1.04 10.40 8.31
CA THR A 308 0.15 10.33 9.15
C THR A 308 1.36 10.81 8.36
N TYR A 309 1.92 11.95 8.79
CA TYR A 309 3.06 12.60 8.17
C TYR A 309 4.34 12.14 8.85
N SER A 310 4.75 10.91 8.55
CA SER A 310 6.17 10.71 8.31
C SER A 310 6.37 10.95 6.80
N ILE A 311 7.46 11.57 6.35
CA ILE A 311 8.01 11.25 5.03
C ILE A 311 9.36 10.71 5.40
N VAL A 312 9.63 9.43 5.11
CA VAL A 312 11.01 8.93 5.15
C VAL A 312 11.68 9.60 3.96
N ARG A 313 12.19 10.80 4.20
CA ARG A 313 12.89 11.61 3.21
C ARG A 313 14.22 10.92 2.92
N PRO A 314 14.63 10.82 1.64
CA PRO A 314 16.03 10.55 1.34
C PRO A 314 16.87 11.64 2.02
N LYS A 315 17.86 11.23 2.82
CA LYS A 315 18.81 12.16 3.46
C LYS A 315 19.95 12.59 2.53
N GLY A 316 19.93 12.15 1.27
CA GLY A 316 21.02 12.35 0.33
C GLY A 316 20.85 13.60 -0.50
N ASP A 317 21.95 14.31 -0.71
CA ASP A 317 22.08 15.28 -1.80
C ASP A 317 22.18 14.51 -3.12
N PHE A 318 21.38 14.91 -4.11
CA PHE A 318 21.35 14.32 -5.46
C PHE A 318 22.76 14.31 -6.09
N LEU A 319 23.55 15.36 -5.85
CA LEU A 319 24.92 15.46 -6.35
C LEU A 319 25.88 14.48 -5.64
N GLU A 320 25.64 14.17 -4.37
CA GLU A 320 26.45 13.22 -3.60
C GLU A 320 26.23 11.77 -4.07
N LEU A 321 24.99 11.42 -4.43
CA LEU A 321 24.62 10.12 -5.00
C LEU A 321 25.18 9.89 -6.41
N PHE A 322 25.32 10.94 -7.20
CA PHE A 322 25.74 10.85 -8.61
C PHE A 322 27.24 11.04 -8.84
N PHE A 323 27.89 11.95 -8.11
CA PHE A 323 29.27 12.36 -8.41
C PHE A 323 30.33 11.81 -7.43
N ARG A 324 30.01 11.58 -6.15
CA ARG A 324 31.05 11.28 -5.14
C ARG A 324 31.40 9.80 -4.96
N TYR A 325 30.46 8.88 -5.17
CA TYR A 325 30.60 7.49 -4.70
C TYR A 325 30.32 6.33 -5.67
N PRO A 326 29.90 6.46 -6.95
CA PRO A 326 29.53 5.28 -7.75
C PRO A 326 30.69 4.34 -8.05
N LEU A 327 31.80 4.88 -8.58
CA LEU A 327 32.98 4.07 -8.92
C LEU A 327 33.63 3.54 -7.64
N TYR A 328 33.74 4.36 -6.60
CA TYR A 328 34.21 3.94 -5.29
C TYR A 328 33.31 2.87 -4.66
N GLY A 329 31.99 3.00 -4.76
CA GLY A 329 31.01 2.06 -4.22
C GLY A 329 30.99 0.73 -4.97
N LEU A 330 31.12 0.76 -6.30
CA LEU A 330 31.29 -0.42 -7.13
C LEU A 330 32.62 -1.11 -6.81
N LEU A 331 33.74 -0.38 -6.82
CA LEU A 331 35.07 -0.89 -6.47
C LEU A 331 35.12 -1.42 -5.04
N ARG A 332 34.45 -0.76 -4.08
CA ARG A 332 34.32 -1.23 -2.69
C ARG A 332 33.50 -2.51 -2.62
N SER A 333 32.40 -2.60 -3.36
CA SER A 333 31.59 -3.83 -3.43
C SER A 333 32.43 -4.98 -4.00
N ILE A 334 33.14 -4.74 -5.10
CA ILE A 334 34.08 -5.70 -5.70
C ILE A 334 35.19 -6.08 -4.72
N HIS A 335 35.82 -5.10 -4.04
CA HIS A 335 36.85 -5.34 -3.05
C HIS A 335 36.34 -6.22 -1.89
N THR A 336 35.11 -5.97 -1.42
CA THR A 336 34.50 -6.80 -0.38
C THR A 336 34.22 -8.24 -0.83
N TRP A 337 34.05 -8.48 -2.14
CA TRP A 337 33.95 -9.85 -2.67
C TRP A 337 35.25 -10.63 -2.51
N PHE A 338 36.39 -9.95 -2.65
CA PHE A 338 37.72 -10.55 -2.48
C PHE A 338 38.19 -10.60 -1.02
N SER A 339 37.56 -9.85 -0.12
CA SER A 339 37.93 -9.81 1.31
C SER A 339 37.20 -10.84 2.18
N GLY A 340 36.40 -11.72 1.59
CA GLY A 340 35.56 -12.70 2.33
C GLY A 340 34.26 -12.14 2.91
N GLU A 341 34.05 -10.81 2.90
CA GLU A 341 32.82 -10.16 3.34
C GLU A 341 31.93 -9.80 2.14
N PHE A 342 31.36 -10.78 1.46
CA PHE A 342 30.58 -10.50 0.24
C PHE A 342 29.40 -9.55 0.51
N LYS A 343 29.38 -8.39 -0.17
CA LYS A 343 28.26 -7.44 -0.18
C LYS A 343 27.66 -7.36 -1.58
N LEU A 344 26.34 -7.50 -1.69
CA LEU A 344 25.64 -7.31 -2.96
C LEU A 344 25.82 -5.87 -3.45
N ILE A 345 25.99 -5.69 -4.76
CA ILE A 345 26.08 -4.36 -5.38
C ILE A 345 24.81 -3.59 -5.07
N ASN A 346 24.96 -2.46 -4.38
CA ASN A 346 23.84 -1.57 -4.09
C ASN A 346 23.08 -1.18 -5.38
N PRO A 347 21.74 -1.11 -5.39
CA PRO A 347 20.95 -0.78 -6.58
C PRO A 347 21.41 0.51 -7.29
N ILE A 348 21.84 1.51 -6.53
CA ILE A 348 22.35 2.78 -7.06
C ILE A 348 23.63 2.56 -7.87
N ASN A 349 24.54 1.70 -7.39
CA ASN A 349 25.77 1.37 -8.10
C ASN A 349 25.48 0.60 -9.41
N LEU A 350 24.47 -0.29 -9.41
CA LEU A 350 24.04 -0.95 -10.65
C LEU A 350 23.49 0.06 -11.65
N ILE A 351 22.60 0.95 -11.21
CA ILE A 351 22.04 1.98 -12.09
C ILE A 351 23.18 2.82 -12.69
N ASN A 352 24.12 3.28 -11.87
CA ASN A 352 25.26 4.06 -12.33
C ASN A 352 26.17 3.30 -13.31
N ALA A 353 26.39 1.99 -13.11
CA ALA A 353 27.11 1.17 -14.07
C ALA A 353 26.38 1.11 -15.42
N LEU A 354 25.05 0.98 -15.41
CA LEU A 354 24.22 1.02 -16.62
C LEU A 354 24.22 2.41 -17.28
N LEU A 355 24.32 3.49 -16.48
CA LEU A 355 24.51 4.85 -17.00
C LEU A 355 25.82 4.98 -17.75
N PHE A 356 26.91 4.50 -17.15
CA PHE A 356 28.23 4.51 -17.76
C PHE A 356 28.24 3.71 -19.06
N ILE A 357 27.74 2.47 -19.05
CA ILE A 357 27.62 1.65 -20.27
C ILE A 357 26.79 2.38 -21.32
N THR A 358 25.66 2.99 -20.93
CA THR A 358 24.81 3.72 -21.89
C THR A 358 25.53 4.93 -22.50
N LEU A 359 26.36 5.65 -21.75
CA LEU A 359 27.19 6.74 -22.28
C LEU A 359 28.21 6.23 -23.32
N PHE A 360 28.89 5.12 -23.04
CA PHE A 360 29.84 4.51 -23.98
C PHE A 360 29.15 3.99 -25.25
N TYR A 361 27.93 3.50 -25.13
CA TYR A 361 27.13 2.97 -26.24
C TYR A 361 26.05 3.93 -26.73
N HIS A 362 26.18 5.23 -26.42
CA HIS A 362 25.16 6.23 -26.69
C HIS A 362 24.73 6.21 -28.17
N GLN A 363 25.67 6.10 -29.11
CA GLN A 363 25.36 6.10 -30.54
C GLN A 363 24.49 4.91 -30.99
N LYS A 364 24.57 3.75 -30.33
CA LYS A 364 23.73 2.58 -30.63
C LYS A 364 22.40 2.66 -29.88
N ILE A 365 22.43 3.04 -28.60
CA ILE A 365 21.25 3.07 -27.74
C ILE A 365 20.32 4.24 -28.09
N SER A 366 20.84 5.42 -28.44
CA SER A 366 20.03 6.57 -28.85
C SER A 366 19.24 6.33 -30.15
N LYS A 367 19.68 5.37 -30.99
CA LYS A 367 18.93 4.94 -32.18
C LYS A 367 17.71 4.09 -31.82
N THR A 368 17.64 3.59 -30.59
CA THR A 368 16.57 2.73 -30.08
C THR A 368 15.64 3.57 -29.22
N GLY A 369 14.53 4.02 -29.82
CA GLY A 369 13.64 5.00 -29.18
C GLY A 369 13.07 4.53 -27.84
N LEU A 370 12.88 3.22 -27.66
CA LEU A 370 12.28 2.66 -26.45
C LEU A 370 13.27 2.50 -25.30
N LEU A 371 14.46 1.94 -25.59
CA LEU A 371 15.48 1.72 -24.56
C LEU A 371 16.00 3.06 -24.04
N TRP A 372 16.19 4.04 -24.94
CA TRP A 372 16.57 5.39 -24.57
C TRP A 372 15.52 6.10 -23.71
N MET A 373 14.23 5.92 -24.02
CA MET A 373 13.13 6.44 -23.20
C MET A 373 13.13 5.85 -21.78
N LEU A 374 13.30 4.54 -21.63
CA LEU A 374 13.37 3.91 -20.30
C LEU A 374 14.60 4.37 -19.51
N PHE A 375 15.72 4.57 -20.20
CA PHE A 375 16.94 5.09 -19.60
C PHE A 375 16.75 6.52 -19.06
N ILE A 376 16.20 7.42 -19.88
CA ILE A 376 15.87 8.79 -19.46
C ILE A 376 14.85 8.78 -18.32
N PHE A 377 13.89 7.86 -18.34
CA PHE A 377 12.97 7.71 -17.23
C PHE A 377 13.66 7.35 -15.93
N ILE A 378 14.57 6.37 -15.93
CA ILE A 378 15.34 6.02 -14.73
C ILE A 378 16.11 7.23 -14.22
N LEU A 379 16.76 7.99 -15.11
CA LEU A 379 17.45 9.22 -14.74
C LEU A 379 16.52 10.25 -14.10
N LEU A 380 15.39 10.55 -14.74
CA LEU A 380 14.41 11.51 -14.25
C LEU A 380 13.83 11.04 -12.91
N ALA A 381 13.46 9.76 -12.80
CA ALA A 381 12.91 9.18 -11.59
C ALA A 381 13.93 9.21 -10.44
N LEU A 382 15.20 8.91 -10.71
CA LEU A 382 16.26 9.08 -9.72
C LEU A 382 16.37 10.54 -9.28
N THR A 383 16.42 11.49 -10.20
CA THR A 383 16.50 12.93 -9.88
C THR A 383 15.30 13.39 -9.05
N LEU A 384 14.08 13.03 -9.46
CA LEU A 384 12.85 13.45 -8.80
C LEU A 384 12.68 12.78 -7.44
N PHE A 385 12.95 11.48 -7.33
CA PHE A 385 12.62 10.71 -6.13
C PHE A 385 13.77 10.61 -5.12
N SER A 386 15.01 10.91 -5.51
CA SER A 386 16.12 11.07 -4.57
C SER A 386 16.26 12.50 -4.04
N SER A 387 15.71 13.50 -4.74
CA SER A 387 15.75 14.90 -4.31
C SER A 387 14.77 15.16 -3.16
N GLY A 388 15.33 15.48 -1.99
CA GLY A 388 14.55 15.95 -0.86
C GLY A 388 13.69 17.18 -1.20
N PHE A 389 14.22 18.09 -2.05
CA PHE A 389 13.50 19.27 -2.53
C PHE A 389 12.28 18.90 -3.36
N VAL A 390 12.43 18.04 -4.37
CA VAL A 390 11.31 17.58 -5.20
C VAL A 390 10.27 16.83 -4.35
N ALA A 391 10.73 15.93 -3.48
CA ALA A 391 9.86 15.22 -2.54
C ALA A 391 9.10 16.16 -1.58
N THR A 392 9.60 17.38 -1.35
CA THR A 392 8.89 18.42 -0.56
C THR A 392 8.01 19.34 -1.40
N SER A 393 8.34 19.57 -2.68
CA SER A 393 7.57 20.45 -3.58
C SER A 393 6.30 19.79 -4.12
N PHE A 394 6.25 18.46 -4.17
CA PHE A 394 5.03 17.74 -4.50
C PHE A 394 4.28 17.38 -3.21
N PRO A 395 3.04 17.86 -2.98
CA PRO A 395 2.23 17.53 -1.80
C PRO A 395 1.72 16.07 -1.81
N ILE A 396 2.41 15.18 -2.51
CA ILE A 396 2.13 13.76 -2.64
C ILE A 396 3.14 13.00 -1.78
N GLY A 397 2.76 12.70 -0.54
CA GLY A 397 3.49 11.74 0.30
C GLY A 397 3.52 10.35 -0.33
N LEU A 398 4.57 10.11 -1.10
CA LEU A 398 4.92 8.80 -1.63
C LEU A 398 6.01 8.18 -0.76
N HIS A 399 6.07 6.85 -0.71
CA HIS A 399 7.29 6.18 -0.29
C HIS A 399 8.32 6.31 -1.41
N TYR A 400 8.94 7.48 -1.54
CA TYR A 400 9.93 7.76 -2.58
C TYR A 400 11.07 6.73 -2.60
N TYR A 401 11.43 6.19 -1.43
CA TYR A 401 12.37 5.08 -1.36
C TYR A 401 11.88 3.82 -2.12
N ARG A 402 10.58 3.48 -2.08
CA ARG A 402 10.04 2.32 -2.84
C ARG A 402 10.07 2.55 -4.35
N PHE A 403 10.02 3.81 -4.80
CA PHE A 403 10.16 4.15 -6.23
C PHE A 403 11.54 3.80 -6.75
N LEU A 404 12.59 3.95 -5.94
CA LEU A 404 13.93 3.47 -6.30
C LEU A 404 13.95 1.94 -6.46
N GLY A 405 13.14 1.19 -5.69
CA GLY A 405 12.94 -0.24 -5.90
C GLY A 405 12.32 -0.57 -7.28
N TYR A 406 11.40 0.26 -7.76
CA TYR A 406 10.83 0.10 -9.11
C TYR A 406 11.80 0.56 -10.21
N CYS A 407 12.57 1.63 -9.99
CA CYS A 407 13.68 2.01 -10.86
C CYS A 407 14.71 0.88 -10.94
N PHE A 408 14.95 0.16 -9.85
CA PHE A 408 15.82 -1.00 -9.83
C PHE A 408 15.28 -2.15 -10.66
N ILE A 409 13.98 -2.44 -10.64
CA ILE A 409 13.35 -3.42 -11.56
C ILE A 409 13.59 -3.02 -13.02
N LEU A 410 13.43 -1.73 -13.36
CA LEU A 410 13.72 -1.25 -14.71
C LEU A 410 15.21 -1.36 -15.06
N ALA A 411 16.10 -1.07 -14.13
CA ALA A 411 17.54 -1.22 -14.29
C ALA A 411 17.92 -2.69 -14.56
N VAL A 412 17.36 -3.62 -13.78
CA VAL A 412 17.49 -5.06 -13.98
C VAL A 412 16.96 -5.46 -15.37
N LEU A 413 15.80 -4.93 -15.79
CA LEU A 413 15.26 -5.18 -17.13
C LEU A 413 16.18 -4.71 -18.25
N ILE A 414 16.77 -3.51 -18.12
CA ILE A 414 17.75 -2.98 -19.07
C ILE A 414 19.02 -3.84 -19.08
N ALA A 415 19.50 -4.25 -17.90
CA ALA A 415 20.66 -5.12 -17.75
C ALA A 415 20.47 -6.49 -18.41
N CYS A 416 19.23 -6.99 -18.50
CA CYS A 416 18.92 -8.21 -19.26
C CYS A 416 19.16 -8.07 -20.77
N VAL A 417 19.00 -6.87 -21.32
CA VAL A 417 18.97 -6.61 -22.77
C VAL A 417 20.31 -6.08 -23.30
N ILE A 418 21.06 -5.32 -22.49
CA ILE A 418 22.36 -4.74 -22.87
C ILE A 418 23.38 -5.77 -23.41
N PRO A 419 23.56 -6.97 -22.81
CA PRO A 419 24.52 -7.95 -23.32
C PRO A 419 24.29 -8.33 -24.78
N LEU A 420 23.06 -8.19 -25.28
CA LEU A 420 22.71 -8.49 -26.66
C LEU A 420 23.37 -7.54 -27.67
N VAL A 421 23.82 -6.34 -27.26
CA VAL A 421 24.57 -5.40 -28.13
C VAL A 421 25.91 -5.99 -28.59
N TYR A 422 26.48 -6.89 -27.80
CA TYR A 422 27.80 -7.48 -28.04
C TYR A 422 27.73 -8.72 -28.90
N LEU A 423 26.55 -9.35 -28.98
CA LEU A 423 26.30 -10.43 -29.92
C LEU A 423 26.33 -9.84 -31.34
N ARG A 424 27.47 -9.93 -32.02
CA ARG A 424 27.52 -9.72 -33.48
C ARG A 424 26.65 -10.80 -34.13
N LYS A 425 25.95 -10.45 -35.23
CA LYS A 425 25.31 -11.45 -36.09
C LYS A 425 26.36 -12.53 -36.38
N GLU A 426 26.10 -13.75 -35.90
CA GLU A 426 26.85 -14.99 -36.17
C GLU A 426 28.09 -15.31 -35.31
N ASP A 427 28.41 -14.55 -34.25
CA ASP A 427 29.53 -14.90 -33.37
C ASP A 427 29.12 -15.86 -32.23
N ASN A 428 29.29 -17.16 -32.47
CA ASN A 428 29.07 -18.22 -31.48
C ASN A 428 29.99 -18.11 -30.26
N LEU A 429 31.22 -17.58 -30.43
CA LEU A 429 32.18 -17.45 -29.33
C LEU A 429 31.72 -16.38 -28.35
N THR A 430 31.32 -15.21 -28.83
CA THR A 430 30.79 -14.15 -27.95
C THR A 430 29.52 -14.60 -27.22
N THR A 431 28.65 -15.35 -27.89
CA THR A 431 27.46 -15.97 -27.26
C THR A 431 27.87 -16.94 -26.14
N ALA A 432 28.85 -17.81 -26.39
CA ALA A 432 29.35 -18.76 -25.41
C ALA A 432 29.99 -18.06 -24.21
N ILE A 433 30.78 -17.01 -24.42
CA ILE A 433 31.41 -16.21 -23.35
C ILE A 433 30.35 -15.55 -22.48
N ILE A 434 29.37 -14.88 -23.08
CA ILE A 434 28.28 -14.22 -22.35
C ILE A 434 27.46 -15.24 -21.55
N THR A 435 27.19 -16.40 -22.14
CA THR A 435 26.50 -17.51 -21.47
C THR A 435 27.31 -18.04 -20.28
N ALA A 436 28.61 -18.27 -20.48
CA ALA A 436 29.50 -18.73 -19.42
C ALA A 436 29.58 -17.72 -18.27
N ILE A 437 29.70 -16.42 -18.57
CA ILE A 437 29.67 -15.36 -17.56
C ILE A 437 28.35 -15.38 -16.78
N ALA A 438 27.20 -15.48 -17.47
CA ALA A 438 25.91 -15.58 -16.79
C ALA A 438 25.81 -16.79 -15.87
N ILE A 439 26.26 -17.96 -16.32
CA ILE A 439 26.27 -19.19 -15.51
C ILE A 439 27.19 -19.01 -14.30
N ILE A 440 28.38 -18.44 -14.48
CA ILE A 440 29.31 -18.15 -13.38
C ILE A 440 28.67 -17.16 -12.40
N CYS A 441 28.04 -16.09 -12.88
CA CYS A 441 27.33 -15.13 -12.02
C CYS A 441 26.18 -15.80 -11.25
N PHE A 442 25.43 -16.69 -11.88
CA PHE A 442 24.37 -17.45 -11.24
C PHE A 442 24.92 -18.38 -10.15
N ALA A 443 25.93 -19.19 -10.48
CA ALA A 443 26.60 -20.10 -9.56
C ALA A 443 27.24 -19.34 -8.39
N ALA A 444 27.89 -18.21 -8.66
CA ALA A 444 28.45 -17.34 -7.65
C ALA A 444 27.34 -16.83 -6.72
N THR A 445 26.22 -16.33 -7.25
CA THR A 445 25.06 -15.86 -6.47
C THR A 445 24.48 -16.96 -5.58
N ILE A 446 24.47 -18.22 -6.05
CA ILE A 446 24.05 -19.39 -5.26
C ILE A 446 25.02 -19.67 -4.11
N ALA A 447 26.32 -19.64 -4.39
CA ALA A 447 27.38 -20.02 -3.45
C ALA A 447 27.62 -19.00 -2.32
N LEU A 448 26.99 -17.81 -2.38
CA LEU A 448 27.18 -16.77 -1.39
C LEU A 448 26.68 -17.21 0.01
N PRO A 449 27.56 -17.22 1.03
CA PRO A 449 27.15 -17.48 2.40
C PRO A 449 26.29 -16.32 2.90
N HIS A 450 24.98 -16.53 2.95
CA HIS A 450 24.10 -15.60 3.64
C HIS A 450 24.08 -15.95 5.14
N GLU A 451 24.92 -15.32 5.94
CA GLU A 451 24.77 -15.35 7.41
C GLU A 451 23.35 -14.94 7.83
N LYS A 452 22.74 -14.01 7.08
CA LYS A 452 21.33 -13.67 7.21
C LYS A 452 20.39 -14.86 6.99
N ARG A 453 20.69 -15.83 6.12
CA ARG A 453 19.89 -17.06 5.97
C ARG A 453 20.07 -18.03 7.12
N LYS A 454 21.27 -18.14 7.68
CA LYS A 454 21.45 -18.87 8.94
C LYS A 454 20.64 -18.20 10.04
N LEU A 455 20.62 -16.87 10.09
CA LEU A 455 19.76 -16.09 10.99
C LEU A 455 18.26 -16.27 10.67
N ILE A 456 17.86 -16.45 9.41
CA ILE A 456 16.48 -16.82 9.02
C ILE A 456 16.12 -18.15 9.61
N GLN A 457 16.90 -19.18 9.30
CA GLN A 457 16.65 -20.53 9.76
C GLN A 457 16.66 -20.59 11.30
N ALA A 458 17.53 -19.80 11.94
CA ALA A 458 17.62 -19.66 13.39
C ALA A 458 16.58 -18.71 14.01
N ASN A 459 15.90 -17.84 13.24
CA ASN A 459 14.78 -17.01 13.73
C ASN A 459 13.42 -17.63 13.38
N SER A 460 13.37 -18.45 12.33
CA SER A 460 12.27 -19.32 11.97
C SER A 460 12.29 -20.63 12.76
N THR A 461 13.32 -20.88 13.59
CA THR A 461 13.21 -21.97 14.56
C THR A 461 12.00 -21.69 15.44
N ASN A 462 11.12 -22.69 15.53
CA ASN A 462 9.86 -22.72 16.26
C ASN A 462 9.89 -21.99 17.61
N THR A 463 11.03 -21.88 18.29
CA THR A 463 11.17 -21.21 19.58
C THR A 463 10.68 -19.75 19.62
N HIS A 464 10.99 -18.90 18.62
CA HIS A 464 10.57 -17.49 18.66
C HIS A 464 9.08 -17.28 18.37
N LEU A 465 8.54 -18.03 17.42
CA LEU A 465 7.11 -18.04 17.13
C LEU A 465 6.35 -18.75 18.25
N ALA A 466 6.89 -19.81 18.86
CA ALA A 466 6.30 -20.49 20.01
C ALA A 466 6.15 -19.55 21.21
N VAL A 467 7.15 -18.70 21.50
CA VAL A 467 7.02 -17.68 22.55
C VAL A 467 5.91 -16.66 22.21
N GLN A 468 5.76 -16.28 20.94
CA GLN A 468 4.69 -15.37 20.52
C GLN A 468 3.31 -16.06 20.57
N ASN A 469 3.22 -17.33 20.18
CA ASN A 469 2.01 -18.13 20.30
C ASN A 469 1.61 -18.31 21.76
N GLN A 470 2.56 -18.53 22.67
CA GLN A 470 2.30 -18.56 24.11
C GLN A 470 1.75 -17.21 24.64
N VAL A 471 2.20 -16.08 24.08
CA VAL A 471 1.60 -14.77 24.39
C VAL A 471 0.16 -14.70 23.88
N LEU A 472 -0.14 -15.22 22.69
CA LEU A 472 -1.51 -15.28 22.15
C LEU A 472 -2.40 -16.23 22.98
N ASP A 473 -1.88 -17.39 23.37
CA ASP A 473 -2.55 -18.39 24.22
C ASP A 473 -2.90 -17.78 25.58
N TYR A 474 -1.99 -17.00 26.18
CA TYR A 474 -2.31 -16.26 27.40
C TYR A 474 -3.55 -15.38 27.26
N PHE A 475 -3.70 -14.66 26.13
CA PHE A 475 -4.87 -13.81 25.91
C PHE A 475 -6.14 -14.61 25.56
N LYS A 476 -5.99 -15.78 24.93
CA LYS A 476 -7.10 -16.66 24.57
C LYS A 476 -7.91 -17.05 25.81
N ASP A 477 -7.21 -17.39 26.89
CA ASP A 477 -7.82 -17.90 28.12
C ASP A 477 -8.40 -16.81 29.04
N ILE A 478 -8.17 -15.52 28.76
CA ILE A 478 -8.77 -14.43 29.54
C ILE A 478 -10.24 -14.25 29.14
N PRO A 479 -11.23 -14.43 30.03
CA PRO A 479 -12.64 -14.41 29.66
C PRO A 479 -13.14 -13.03 29.23
N GLU A 480 -12.70 -11.98 29.90
CA GLU A 480 -13.11 -10.60 29.61
C GLU A 480 -12.14 -9.94 28.62
N LYS A 481 -12.65 -9.50 27.47
CA LYS A 481 -11.84 -8.97 26.38
C LYS A 481 -11.78 -7.44 26.44
N GLY A 482 -10.57 -6.88 26.32
CA GLY A 482 -10.34 -5.44 26.22
C GLY A 482 -9.36 -5.10 25.11
N ARG A 483 -8.66 -3.97 25.23
CA ARG A 483 -7.59 -3.62 24.28
C ARG A 483 -6.21 -3.91 24.84
N VAL A 484 -5.28 -4.25 23.95
CA VAL A 484 -3.87 -4.51 24.26
C VAL A 484 -3.00 -3.49 23.54
N TYR A 485 -2.07 -2.89 24.27
CA TYR A 485 -1.00 -2.09 23.69
C TYR A 485 0.29 -2.89 23.68
N VAL A 486 0.95 -2.98 22.53
CA VAL A 486 2.22 -3.69 22.37
C VAL A 486 3.36 -2.68 22.18
N GLU A 487 4.34 -2.66 23.08
CA GLU A 487 5.45 -1.69 23.08
C GLU A 487 6.23 -1.69 21.76
N PHE A 488 6.51 -0.49 21.22
CA PHE A 488 7.41 -0.32 20.08
C PHE A 488 8.88 -0.46 20.52
N LEU A 489 9.44 -1.65 20.38
CA LEU A 489 10.81 -1.95 20.78
C LEU A 489 11.80 -1.61 19.65
N LYS A 490 12.46 -0.45 19.74
CA LYS A 490 13.52 -0.03 18.78
C LYS A 490 14.75 -0.95 18.73
N SER A 491 14.93 -1.85 19.71
CA SER A 491 16.14 -2.68 19.82
C SER A 491 16.04 -3.95 18.99
N HIS A 492 16.44 -3.88 17.72
CA HIS A 492 16.49 -5.02 16.78
C HIS A 492 17.33 -6.20 17.29
N LYS A 493 18.30 -5.95 18.19
CA LYS A 493 19.14 -6.98 18.81
C LYS A 493 18.42 -7.77 19.91
N ARG A 494 17.33 -7.25 20.48
CA ARG A 494 16.59 -7.88 21.59
C ARG A 494 15.25 -8.44 21.16
N PHE A 495 14.63 -7.85 20.13
CA PHE A 495 13.37 -8.27 19.56
C PHE A 495 13.42 -8.08 18.05
N THR A 496 13.05 -9.12 17.30
CA THR A 496 12.87 -9.01 15.87
C THR A 496 11.63 -8.17 15.54
N PRO A 497 11.67 -7.27 14.54
CA PRO A 497 10.50 -6.50 14.08
C PRO A 497 9.21 -7.32 13.87
N LEU A 498 9.36 -8.63 13.66
CA LEU A 498 8.33 -9.68 13.62
C LEU A 498 7.26 -9.60 14.71
N ALA A 499 7.66 -9.28 15.95
CA ALA A 499 6.79 -9.34 17.12
C ALA A 499 5.57 -8.41 17.03
N ARG A 500 5.75 -7.20 16.47
CA ARG A 500 4.68 -6.21 16.37
C ARG A 500 3.57 -6.72 15.46
N HIS A 501 3.95 -7.07 14.24
CA HIS A 501 3.00 -7.40 13.17
C HIS A 501 2.32 -8.73 13.41
N TYR A 502 3.07 -9.71 13.89
CA TYR A 502 2.52 -11.01 14.20
C TYR A 502 1.52 -10.94 15.36
N LEU A 503 1.94 -10.45 16.54
CA LEU A 503 1.05 -10.37 17.69
C LEU A 503 -0.16 -9.47 17.41
N SER A 504 0.03 -8.29 16.82
CA SER A 504 -1.10 -7.38 16.55
C SER A 504 -2.12 -7.95 15.58
N SER A 505 -1.67 -8.69 14.55
CA SER A 505 -2.57 -9.23 13.51
C SER A 505 -3.29 -10.51 13.93
N GLN A 506 -2.71 -11.27 14.86
CA GLN A 506 -3.27 -12.54 15.33
C GLN A 506 -4.06 -12.39 16.63
N LEU A 507 -3.85 -11.32 17.42
CA LEU A 507 -4.44 -11.17 18.73
C LEU A 507 -5.98 -11.28 18.72
N TYR A 508 -6.66 -10.58 17.82
CA TYR A 508 -8.11 -10.63 17.77
C TYR A 508 -8.64 -12.01 17.32
N GLU A 509 -8.02 -12.61 16.29
CA GLU A 509 -8.41 -13.94 15.81
C GLU A 509 -8.26 -15.01 16.91
N PHE A 510 -7.15 -14.98 17.64
CA PHE A 510 -6.83 -16.00 18.65
C PHE A 510 -7.52 -15.76 19.99
N SER A 511 -7.80 -14.51 20.34
CA SER A 511 -8.20 -14.17 21.70
C SER A 511 -9.39 -13.21 21.80
N GLY A 512 -9.86 -12.61 20.70
CA GLY A 512 -10.89 -11.58 20.72
C GLY A 512 -10.45 -10.23 21.28
N PHE A 513 -9.18 -10.07 21.68
CA PHE A 513 -8.62 -8.78 22.10
C PHE A 513 -8.25 -7.91 20.90
N GLU A 514 -8.52 -6.61 20.99
CA GLU A 514 -8.10 -5.61 20.00
C GLU A 514 -6.67 -5.12 20.29
N SER A 515 -5.83 -5.02 19.27
CA SER A 515 -4.51 -4.37 19.39
C SER A 515 -4.65 -2.88 19.05
N VAL A 516 -4.30 -1.98 19.99
CA VAL A 516 -4.30 -0.52 19.74
C VAL A 516 -3.15 -0.09 18.82
N VAL A 517 -2.10 -0.90 18.74
CA VAL A 517 -1.04 -0.68 17.75
C VAL A 517 -1.52 -1.26 16.44
N SER A 518 -2.12 -0.44 15.58
CA SER A 518 -2.44 -0.89 14.23
C SER A 518 -1.13 -1.15 13.47
N SER A 519 -1.15 -2.27 12.77
CA SER A 519 -0.05 -2.93 12.09
C SER A 519 0.50 -2.08 10.95
N HIS A 520 1.53 -1.26 11.18
CA HIS A 520 2.18 -0.43 10.13
C HIS A 520 1.30 0.63 9.45
N LEU A 521 -0.01 0.46 9.40
CA LEU A 521 -0.94 1.17 8.53
C LEU A 521 -1.34 2.53 9.10
N GLN A 522 -1.33 2.65 10.43
CA GLN A 522 -1.31 3.95 11.12
C GLN A 522 -0.02 4.74 10.90
N GLU A 523 1.08 4.13 10.48
CA GLU A 523 2.38 4.82 10.29
C GLU A 523 2.81 4.93 8.82
N THR A 524 2.10 4.28 7.88
CA THR A 524 2.50 4.29 6.46
C THR A 524 2.00 5.54 5.75
N ILE A 525 3.01 6.31 5.36
CA ILE A 525 3.07 7.61 4.69
C ILE A 525 2.42 7.61 3.29
N SER A 526 2.12 6.42 2.75
CA SER A 526 1.87 6.15 1.34
C SER A 526 0.55 6.67 0.80
N TYR A 527 -0.34 7.18 1.65
CA TYR A 527 -1.74 7.46 1.31
C TYR A 527 -1.98 8.80 0.63
N ARG A 528 -0.97 9.66 0.51
CA ARG A 528 -1.23 11.06 0.14
C ARG A 528 -1.66 11.27 -1.31
N MET A 529 -1.38 10.34 -2.23
CA MET A 529 -1.80 10.51 -3.63
C MET A 529 -3.31 10.32 -3.81
N ILE A 530 -3.87 9.25 -3.25
CA ILE A 530 -5.31 9.03 -3.29
C ILE A 530 -6.00 10.11 -2.44
N VAL A 531 -5.43 10.49 -1.30
CA VAL A 531 -5.92 11.61 -0.48
C VAL A 531 -5.93 12.94 -1.26
N ALA A 532 -4.87 13.27 -2.02
CA ALA A 532 -4.82 14.49 -2.82
C ALA A 532 -5.84 14.46 -3.98
N SER A 533 -6.03 13.31 -4.63
CA SER A 533 -7.08 13.14 -5.66
C SER A 533 -8.50 13.24 -5.06
N VAL A 534 -8.71 12.71 -3.86
CA VAL A 534 -9.96 12.76 -3.09
C VAL A 534 -10.25 14.19 -2.60
N GLN A 535 -9.23 14.92 -2.13
CA GLN A 535 -9.32 16.34 -1.75
C GLN A 535 -9.62 17.25 -2.94
N MET A 536 -9.01 17.01 -4.11
CA MET A 536 -9.34 17.72 -5.35
C MET A 536 -10.78 17.45 -5.83
N LEU A 537 -11.37 16.33 -5.42
CA LEU A 537 -12.78 15.97 -5.65
C LEU A 537 -13.72 16.46 -4.53
N GLY A 538 -13.23 17.26 -3.58
CA GLY A 538 -14.04 17.92 -2.55
C GLY A 538 -14.35 17.07 -1.31
N ALA A 539 -13.73 15.90 -1.14
CA ALA A 539 -13.89 15.08 0.06
C ALA A 539 -13.01 15.60 1.23
N LYS A 540 -13.60 15.64 2.43
CA LYS A 540 -13.05 16.32 3.63
C LYS A 540 -12.23 15.36 4.50
N THR A 541 -11.02 15.77 4.92
CA THR A 541 -9.99 14.85 5.47
C THR A 541 -9.69 14.80 6.98
N TYR A 542 -9.82 13.65 7.69
CA TYR A 542 -9.37 13.39 9.07
C TYR A 542 -9.06 11.91 9.45
N ASN A 543 -7.87 11.63 10.01
CA ASN A 543 -7.55 10.67 11.11
C ASN A 543 -6.06 10.76 11.45
N SER A 544 -5.69 10.46 12.69
CA SER A 544 -4.29 10.44 13.13
C SER A 544 -4.00 9.28 14.09
N ALA A 545 -2.76 8.77 14.06
CA ALA A 545 -2.20 7.98 15.15
C ALA A 545 -1.98 8.92 16.34
N LEU A 546 -2.18 8.46 17.59
CA LEU A 546 -1.78 9.19 18.79
C LEU A 546 -0.35 9.76 18.59
N LEU A 547 -0.23 11.08 18.36
CA LEU A 547 1.04 11.78 18.27
C LEU A 547 1.62 11.88 19.68
N PHE A 548 2.04 10.73 20.19
CA PHE A 548 3.02 10.68 21.24
C PHE A 548 4.25 11.39 20.67
N LYS A 549 4.62 12.54 21.27
CA LYS A 549 5.87 13.27 21.02
C LYS A 549 6.99 12.27 20.70
N LYS A 550 7.98 12.67 19.90
CA LYS A 550 9.16 11.85 19.52
C LYS A 550 9.85 11.08 20.68
N ASN A 551 9.55 11.42 21.94
CA ASN A 551 9.81 10.66 23.16
C ASN A 551 8.68 10.80 24.23
N ALA A 552 7.39 10.64 23.92
CA ALA A 552 6.38 10.59 24.96
C ALA A 552 6.65 9.34 25.79
N GLN A 553 7.15 9.56 26.99
CA GLN A 553 7.34 8.52 27.98
C GLN A 553 5.95 8.00 28.37
N LEU A 554 5.46 6.98 27.64
CA LEU A 554 4.21 6.26 27.95
C LEU A 554 4.24 5.57 29.33
N ASP A 555 5.31 5.76 30.09
CA ASP A 555 5.62 5.11 31.35
C ASP A 555 5.45 6.01 32.59
N ASP A 556 4.90 7.21 32.40
CA ASP A 556 4.42 8.07 33.48
C ASP A 556 2.95 7.79 33.83
N ARG A 557 2.53 8.23 35.02
CA ARG A 557 1.18 7.96 35.54
C ARG A 557 0.09 8.60 34.67
N ALA A 558 0.34 9.79 34.12
CA ALA A 558 -0.68 10.51 33.36
C ALA A 558 -0.97 9.81 32.03
N ASN A 559 0.06 9.33 31.35
CA ASN A 559 -0.09 8.59 30.10
C ASN A 559 -0.73 7.21 30.34
N ILE A 560 -0.42 6.52 31.42
CA ILE A 560 -1.09 5.25 31.76
C ILE A 560 -2.59 5.46 32.04
N GLU A 561 -2.96 6.49 32.78
CA GLU A 561 -4.39 6.81 32.99
C GLU A 561 -5.10 7.21 31.69
N LEU A 562 -4.38 7.86 30.76
CA LEU A 562 -4.90 8.12 29.42
C LEU A 562 -5.11 6.82 28.63
N LEU A 563 -4.16 5.89 28.63
CA LEU A 563 -4.31 4.58 27.98
C LEU A 563 -5.50 3.79 28.54
N LYS A 564 -5.68 3.79 29.86
CA LYS A 564 -6.84 3.20 30.52
C LYS A 564 -8.16 3.80 30.01
N SER A 565 -8.21 5.13 29.86
CA SER A 565 -9.38 5.83 29.33
C SER A 565 -9.71 5.47 27.87
N PHE A 566 -8.75 4.93 27.12
CA PHE A 566 -8.96 4.40 25.77
C PHE A 566 -9.40 2.92 25.75
N GLY A 567 -9.66 2.31 26.91
CA GLY A 567 -10.04 0.90 27.02
C GLY A 567 -8.86 -0.07 26.98
N ILE A 568 -7.62 0.41 27.12
CA ILE A 568 -6.43 -0.45 27.18
C ILE A 568 -6.39 -1.13 28.54
N THR A 569 -6.44 -2.46 28.52
CA THR A 569 -6.46 -3.32 29.70
C THR A 569 -5.09 -3.94 29.95
N HIS A 570 -4.35 -4.23 28.89
CA HIS A 570 -3.06 -4.91 28.96
C HIS A 570 -1.99 -4.17 28.16
N LEU A 571 -0.76 -4.21 28.68
CA LEU A 571 0.44 -3.74 28.02
C LEU A 571 1.38 -4.92 27.82
N VAL A 572 1.82 -5.17 26.58
CA VAL A 572 2.86 -6.15 26.26
C VAL A 572 4.16 -5.40 26.05
N ALA A 573 5.13 -5.61 26.95
CA ALA A 573 6.40 -4.89 26.95
C ALA A 573 7.59 -5.85 26.89
N GLY A 574 8.72 -5.37 26.36
CA GLY A 574 9.98 -6.11 26.41
C GLY A 574 10.73 -5.84 27.72
N ARG A 575 11.88 -6.51 27.94
CA ARG A 575 12.80 -6.16 29.05
C ARG A 575 13.48 -4.80 28.79
N SER A 576 12.74 -3.72 28.97
CA SER A 576 13.11 -2.34 28.60
C SER A 576 13.01 -1.37 29.79
N ARG A 577 13.42 -0.12 29.58
CA ARG A 577 13.19 0.97 30.55
C ARG A 577 11.69 1.22 30.74
N PHE A 578 10.91 1.07 29.68
CA PHE A 578 9.45 1.19 29.69
C PHE A 578 8.84 0.17 30.65
N TYR A 579 9.10 -1.15 30.48
CA TYR A 579 8.62 -2.20 31.40
C TYR A 579 8.91 -1.88 32.88
N ARG A 580 10.15 -1.50 33.21
CA ARG A 580 10.56 -1.21 34.59
C ARG A 580 9.74 -0.09 35.22
N ARG A 581 9.24 0.84 34.41
CA ARG A 581 8.46 2.00 34.84
C ARG A 581 6.96 1.75 34.79
N ILE A 582 6.47 0.92 33.87
CA ILE A 582 5.03 0.61 33.78
C ILE A 582 4.59 -0.51 34.75
N LYS A 583 5.49 -1.41 35.16
CA LYS A 583 5.14 -2.51 36.09
C LYS A 583 4.53 -2.07 37.42
N ARG A 584 4.78 -0.82 37.86
CA ARG A 584 4.20 -0.25 39.08
C ARG A 584 2.71 0.08 38.96
N PHE A 585 2.18 0.10 37.73
CA PHE A 585 0.76 0.30 37.45
C PHE A 585 0.03 -1.02 37.19
N ALA A 586 0.71 -2.16 37.39
CA ALA A 586 0.11 -3.46 37.21
C ALA A 586 -0.92 -3.72 38.32
N VAL A 587 -2.10 -4.18 37.94
CA VAL A 587 -3.16 -4.62 38.86
C VAL A 587 -2.88 -6.03 39.36
N LEU A 588 -2.28 -6.86 38.52
CA LEU A 588 -1.81 -8.21 38.82
C LEU A 588 -0.30 -8.31 38.65
N GLU A 589 0.28 -9.40 39.17
CA GLU A 589 1.69 -9.69 38.93
C GLU A 589 1.96 -9.81 37.41
N PRO A 590 2.93 -9.07 36.84
CA PRO A 590 3.23 -9.16 35.42
C PRO A 590 3.63 -10.56 35.00
N VAL A 591 2.95 -11.09 33.98
CA VAL A 591 3.24 -12.43 33.46
C VAL A 591 4.40 -12.37 32.47
N LYS A 592 5.41 -13.22 32.68
CA LYS A 592 6.60 -13.28 31.82
C LYS A 592 6.52 -14.48 30.88
N ILE A 593 6.53 -14.22 29.58
CA ILE A 593 6.55 -15.26 28.53
C ILE A 593 7.74 -14.99 27.62
N GLY A 594 8.79 -15.82 27.75
CA GLY A 594 10.07 -15.60 27.09
C GLY A 594 10.66 -14.22 27.41
N ASN A 595 10.73 -13.35 26.39
CA ASN A 595 11.22 -11.98 26.53
C ASN A 595 10.10 -10.94 26.75
N TYR A 596 8.82 -11.35 26.68
CA TYR A 596 7.67 -10.48 26.87
C TYR A 596 7.21 -10.45 28.32
N TYR A 597 6.74 -9.28 28.72
CA TYR A 597 6.06 -9.03 29.98
C TYR A 597 4.67 -8.51 29.67
N ILE A 598 3.64 -9.25 30.10
CA ILE A 598 2.25 -8.87 29.95
C ILE A 598 1.82 -8.24 31.27
N ILE A 599 1.39 -6.98 31.20
CA ILE A 599 1.01 -6.17 32.36
C ILE A 599 -0.44 -5.79 32.22
N GLN A 600 -1.29 -6.32 33.10
CA GLN A 600 -2.66 -5.85 33.23
C GLN A 600 -2.68 -4.53 34.00
N ILE A 601 -3.20 -3.46 33.40
CA ILE A 601 -3.27 -2.11 34.00
C ILE A 601 -4.67 -1.76 34.51
N GLN A 602 -5.71 -2.45 34.06
CA GLN A 602 -7.08 -2.34 34.56
C GLN A 602 -7.89 -3.60 34.22
N GLN A 603 -9.03 -3.78 34.89
CA GLN A 603 -10.03 -4.74 34.43
C GLN A 603 -10.67 -4.25 33.12
N PRO A 604 -11.10 -5.16 32.23
CA PRO A 604 -11.83 -4.79 31.03
C PRO A 604 -13.08 -3.95 31.37
N PRO A 605 -13.30 -2.82 30.68
CA PRO A 605 -14.55 -2.10 30.85
C PRO A 605 -15.69 -3.00 30.36
N THR A 606 -16.71 -3.18 31.19
CA THR A 606 -17.90 -3.99 30.87
C THR A 606 -18.71 -3.40 29.72
N ASP A 607 -18.61 -2.07 29.52
CA ASP A 607 -19.55 -1.32 28.69
C ASP A 607 -18.91 -0.89 27.36
N LYS A 608 -19.36 -1.49 26.25
CA LYS A 608 -18.96 -1.11 24.87
C LYS A 608 -19.53 0.25 24.44
N ILE A 609 -20.57 0.70 25.11
CA ILE A 609 -21.18 2.00 24.92
C ILE A 609 -21.37 2.60 26.31
N THR A 610 -21.00 3.86 26.49
CA THR A 610 -21.06 4.52 27.79
C THR A 610 -21.69 5.89 27.64
N PRO A 611 -22.60 6.31 28.54
CA PRO A 611 -23.06 7.68 28.56
C PRO A 611 -21.87 8.62 28.77
N VAL A 612 -21.85 9.75 28.06
CA VAL A 612 -20.80 10.76 28.26
C VAL A 612 -21.08 11.50 29.56
N ASN A 613 -20.14 11.43 30.49
CA ASN A 613 -20.18 12.10 31.80
C ASN A 613 -19.25 13.32 31.89
N LYS A 614 -18.67 13.73 30.76
CA LYS A 614 -17.79 14.90 30.64
C LYS A 614 -18.51 16.02 29.89
N GLN A 615 -18.01 17.24 30.03
CA GLN A 615 -18.50 18.36 29.22
C GLN A 615 -18.16 18.15 27.75
N VAL A 616 -19.13 18.35 26.87
CA VAL A 616 -18.97 18.13 25.44
C VAL A 616 -18.84 19.45 24.71
N ILE A 617 -17.67 19.67 24.11
CA ILE A 617 -17.35 20.88 23.36
C ILE A 617 -17.44 20.59 21.86
N GLY A 618 -18.26 21.35 21.15
CA GLY A 618 -18.32 21.30 19.68
C GLY A 618 -17.26 22.20 19.05
N PHE A 619 -16.41 21.66 18.18
CA PHE A 619 -15.45 22.44 17.39
C PHE A 619 -15.97 22.73 15.99
N LEU A 620 -15.83 23.98 15.56
CA LEU A 620 -16.27 24.45 14.25
C LEU A 620 -15.19 25.32 13.60
N ASP A 621 -14.56 24.81 12.53
CA ASP A 621 -13.59 25.57 11.75
C ASP A 621 -14.26 26.28 10.57
N LEU A 622 -14.45 27.60 10.70
CA LEU A 622 -15.07 28.44 9.69
C LEU A 622 -14.08 29.04 8.69
N LYS A 623 -12.78 28.90 8.96
CA LYS A 623 -11.69 29.30 8.07
C LYS A 623 -11.22 28.14 7.19
N GLY A 624 -11.39 26.91 7.65
CA GLY A 624 -10.89 25.71 6.97
C GLY A 624 -9.37 25.56 7.04
N ASN A 625 -8.71 26.23 8.00
CA ASN A 625 -7.26 26.28 8.13
C ASN A 625 -6.73 25.63 9.43
N LEU A 626 -7.62 25.17 10.33
CA LEU A 626 -7.29 24.55 11.59
C LEU A 626 -7.90 23.15 11.64
N PRO A 627 -7.14 22.12 11.21
CA PRO A 627 -7.63 20.75 11.19
C PRO A 627 -8.08 20.29 12.59
N PHE A 628 -9.28 19.71 12.68
CA PHE A 628 -9.85 19.22 13.94
C PHE A 628 -8.91 18.30 14.73
N HIS A 629 -8.14 17.45 14.03
CA HIS A 629 -7.21 16.52 14.69
C HIS A 629 -6.11 17.24 15.51
N LEU A 630 -5.68 18.45 15.12
CA LEU A 630 -4.69 19.22 15.90
C LEU A 630 -5.30 19.76 17.19
N ILE A 631 -6.55 20.20 17.15
CA ILE A 631 -7.29 20.65 18.34
C ILE A 631 -7.55 19.47 19.27
N GLU A 632 -7.99 18.35 18.72
CA GLU A 632 -8.14 17.11 19.44
C GLU A 632 -6.84 16.69 20.16
N PHE A 633 -5.71 16.71 19.45
CA PHE A 633 -4.42 16.42 20.07
C PHE A 633 -4.08 17.39 21.19
N TYR A 634 -4.39 18.66 21.01
CA TYR A 634 -4.19 19.66 22.05
C TYR A 634 -4.98 19.28 23.31
N PHE A 635 -6.26 18.92 23.19
CA PHE A 635 -7.09 18.45 24.30
C PHE A 635 -6.51 17.18 24.95
N TYR A 636 -6.05 16.20 24.16
CA TYR A 636 -5.47 14.97 24.69
C TYR A 636 -4.12 15.16 25.37
N SER A 637 -3.29 16.07 24.87
CA SER A 637 -1.99 16.37 25.45
C SER A 637 -2.08 17.06 26.82
N ARG A 638 -3.24 17.65 27.14
CA ARG A 638 -3.47 18.43 28.37
C ARG A 638 -4.41 17.66 29.29
N ARG A 639 -3.85 17.09 30.37
CA ARG A 639 -4.60 16.29 31.36
C ARG A 639 -5.87 16.96 31.89
N GLN A 640 -5.83 18.27 32.12
CA GLN A 640 -6.99 19.03 32.61
C GLN A 640 -8.13 19.04 31.59
N LEU A 641 -7.79 19.15 30.31
CA LEU A 641 -8.77 19.14 29.23
C LEU A 641 -9.31 17.72 28.99
N SER A 642 -8.42 16.73 28.84
CA SER A 642 -8.85 15.34 28.56
C SER A 642 -9.62 14.66 29.70
N LYS A 643 -9.41 15.09 30.95
CA LYS A 643 -10.18 14.61 32.12
C LYS A 643 -11.60 15.17 32.10
N ASN A 644 -11.77 16.45 31.77
CA ASN A 644 -13.02 17.17 32.02
C ASN A 644 -13.89 17.34 30.77
N PHE A 645 -13.30 17.27 29.57
CA PHE A 645 -13.97 17.58 28.32
C PHE A 645 -13.87 16.43 27.30
N GLU A 646 -14.93 16.26 26.52
CA GLU A 646 -14.93 15.56 25.24
C GLU A 646 -15.08 16.58 24.10
N LEU A 647 -14.44 16.30 22.97
CA LEU A 647 -14.47 17.17 21.80
C LEU A 647 -15.22 16.50 20.66
N ILE A 648 -16.17 17.23 20.06
CA ILE A 648 -16.96 16.78 18.91
C ILE A 648 -16.73 17.73 17.75
N ARG A 649 -16.51 17.20 16.55
CA ARG A 649 -16.42 18.01 15.33
C ARG A 649 -17.82 18.34 14.80
N LEU A 650 -18.06 19.61 14.52
CA LEU A 650 -19.28 20.09 13.86
C LEU A 650 -19.02 20.33 12.38
N GLU A 651 -19.82 19.69 11.52
CA GLU A 651 -19.66 19.81 10.06
C GLU A 651 -20.41 20.99 9.44
N ASN A 652 -21.45 21.48 10.13
CA ASN A 652 -22.33 22.52 9.64
C ASN A 652 -22.73 23.46 10.79
N ARG A 653 -22.71 24.76 10.51
CA ARG A 653 -23.15 25.83 11.43
C ARG A 653 -24.61 25.67 11.84
N ASN A 654 -25.44 25.06 11.00
CA ASN A 654 -26.89 24.98 11.22
C ASN A 654 -27.35 23.72 11.99
N ALA A 655 -26.42 22.85 12.40
CA ALA A 655 -26.74 21.55 12.97
C ALA A 655 -25.97 21.27 14.26
N ILE A 656 -26.00 22.21 15.20
CA ILE A 656 -25.49 21.99 16.57
C ILE A 656 -26.41 20.97 17.25
N PRO A 657 -25.88 19.86 17.78
CA PRO A 657 -26.67 18.92 18.56
C PRO A 657 -27.12 19.52 19.90
N ALA A 658 -28.31 19.14 20.37
CA ALA A 658 -28.71 19.42 21.75
C ALA A 658 -27.75 18.69 22.72
N GLY A 659 -27.51 19.28 23.90
CA GLY A 659 -26.65 18.68 24.93
C GLY A 659 -25.14 18.96 24.78
N LEU A 660 -24.73 19.89 23.92
CA LEU A 660 -23.37 20.45 23.99
C LEU A 660 -23.27 21.48 25.12
N ASP A 661 -22.17 21.42 25.87
CA ASP A 661 -21.89 22.35 26.96
C ASP A 661 -21.20 23.62 26.46
N GLY A 662 -20.49 23.55 25.32
CA GLY A 662 -19.82 24.70 24.74
C GLY A 662 -19.36 24.49 23.31
N LEU A 663 -18.86 25.58 22.71
CA LEU A 663 -18.45 25.67 21.32
C LEU A 663 -17.10 26.34 21.20
N LEU A 664 -16.20 25.75 20.41
CA LEU A 664 -14.91 26.31 20.03
C LEU A 664 -14.94 26.63 18.53
N ILE A 665 -14.92 27.91 18.18
CA ILE A 665 -15.13 28.39 16.82
C ILE A 665 -13.85 29.06 16.31
N ASN A 666 -13.30 28.55 15.21
CA ASN A 666 -12.21 29.21 14.50
C ASN A 666 -12.76 30.08 13.35
N HIS A 667 -12.67 31.41 13.44
CA HIS A 667 -13.25 32.32 12.45
C HIS A 667 -12.44 33.61 12.26
N ASP A 668 -12.72 34.33 11.17
CA ASP A 668 -12.17 35.67 10.91
C ASP A 668 -12.97 36.71 11.71
N GLU A 669 -12.35 37.82 12.08
CA GLU A 669 -12.98 38.90 12.87
C GLU A 669 -14.31 39.37 12.24
N ASP A 670 -14.41 39.38 10.91
CA ASP A 670 -15.60 39.83 10.17
C ASP A 670 -16.83 38.89 10.25
N LYS A 671 -16.74 37.74 10.94
CA LYS A 671 -17.83 36.75 11.07
C LYS A 671 -18.50 36.73 12.46
N LEU A 672 -18.39 37.83 13.22
CA LEU A 672 -18.88 38.02 14.60
C LEU A 672 -20.37 37.68 14.83
N GLN A 673 -21.26 37.93 13.86
CA GLN A 673 -22.72 37.77 14.03
C GLN A 673 -23.19 36.35 14.42
N LEU A 674 -22.42 35.32 14.10
CA LEU A 674 -22.78 33.92 14.41
C LEU A 674 -22.52 33.57 15.88
N SER A 675 -21.54 34.20 16.52
CA SER A 675 -21.20 33.98 17.92
C SER A 675 -22.24 34.58 18.87
N GLU A 676 -22.77 35.76 18.52
CA GLU A 676 -23.72 36.51 19.33
C GLU A 676 -25.06 35.78 19.45
N LYS A 677 -25.51 35.13 18.38
CA LYS A 677 -26.71 34.29 18.36
C LYS A 677 -26.60 33.07 19.29
N TRP A 678 -25.39 32.60 19.60
CA TRP A 678 -25.19 31.39 20.40
C TRP A 678 -24.92 31.70 21.88
N LYS A 679 -24.35 32.88 22.15
CA LYS A 679 -24.19 33.39 23.53
C LYS A 679 -25.54 33.57 24.24
N THR A 680 -26.65 33.71 23.52
CA THR A 680 -28.00 33.87 24.09
C THR A 680 -28.60 32.58 24.67
N ASP A 681 -28.09 31.40 24.31
CA ASP A 681 -28.64 30.09 24.72
C ASP A 681 -27.93 29.48 25.95
N ASN A 682 -27.24 30.30 26.76
CA ASN A 682 -26.44 29.88 27.92
C ASN A 682 -25.34 28.84 27.61
N GLN A 683 -24.87 28.77 26.36
CA GLN A 683 -23.75 27.93 25.96
C GLN A 683 -22.44 28.73 25.96
N TYR A 684 -21.36 28.11 26.43
CA TYR A 684 -20.06 28.75 26.41
C TYR A 684 -19.51 28.79 24.99
N VAL A 685 -19.26 29.98 24.44
CA VAL A 685 -18.67 30.16 23.11
C VAL A 685 -17.24 30.69 23.25
N ILE A 686 -16.27 29.90 22.79
CA ILE A 686 -14.86 30.27 22.71
C ILE A 686 -14.51 30.54 21.25
N GLU A 687 -14.08 31.76 20.99
CA GLU A 687 -13.70 32.22 19.66
C GLU A 687 -12.18 32.23 19.55
N ILE A 688 -11.67 31.61 18.49
CA ILE A 688 -10.26 31.64 18.12
C ILE A 688 -10.11 32.12 16.68
N ASN A 689 -8.97 32.71 16.40
CA ASN A 689 -8.61 33.30 15.12
C ASN A 689 -7.25 32.73 14.69
N PHE A 690 -7.19 31.42 14.49
CA PHE A 690 -5.94 30.79 14.05
C PHE A 690 -5.69 31.15 12.58
N SER A 691 -4.50 31.67 12.29
CA SER A 691 -4.03 31.86 10.93
C SER A 691 -2.68 31.19 10.76
N LYS A 692 -2.60 30.22 9.84
CA LYS A 692 -1.35 29.53 9.59
C LYS A 692 -0.43 30.47 8.81
N HIS A 693 0.66 30.97 9.40
CA HIS A 693 1.68 31.81 8.74
C HIS A 693 2.55 31.07 7.69
N TYR A 694 1.98 30.07 7.02
CA TYR A 694 2.73 29.03 6.31
C TYR A 694 3.40 29.48 5.02
N LEU A 695 2.97 30.60 4.42
CA LEU A 695 3.35 30.96 3.05
C LEU A 695 4.84 31.31 2.85
N LEU A 696 5.63 31.51 3.92
CA LEU A 696 7.04 31.89 3.82
C LEU A 696 8.04 30.83 4.32
N ASP A 697 7.61 29.82 5.08
CA ASP A 697 8.52 28.79 5.64
C ASP A 697 8.84 27.65 4.66
N HIS A 698 8.15 27.61 3.52
CA HIS A 698 8.46 26.69 2.42
C HIS A 698 9.85 26.88 1.80
N TYR A 699 10.45 28.04 2.01
CA TYR A 699 11.78 28.40 1.50
C TYR A 699 12.92 28.11 2.49
N LYS A 700 12.62 27.61 3.70
CA LYS A 700 13.69 27.22 4.63
C LYS A 700 14.31 25.89 4.17
N PRO A 701 15.63 25.84 3.90
CA PRO A 701 16.31 24.62 3.44
C PRO A 701 16.39 23.51 4.50
N HIS A 702 15.91 23.78 5.71
CA HIS A 702 15.87 22.84 6.83
C HIS A 702 14.42 22.61 7.26
N TYR A 703 13.74 21.68 6.60
CA TYR A 703 12.47 21.18 7.10
C TYR A 703 12.73 20.13 8.19
N PRO A 704 12.20 20.30 9.42
CA PRO A 704 12.27 19.25 10.43
C PRO A 704 11.59 17.97 9.90
N HIS A 705 12.02 16.83 10.43
CA HIS A 705 11.55 15.52 9.97
C HIS A 705 10.06 15.24 10.22
N ASN A 706 9.31 16.11 10.92
CA ASN A 706 7.94 15.86 11.37
C ASN A 706 7.02 17.10 11.24
N VAL A 707 6.56 17.41 10.03
CA VAL A 707 5.70 18.58 9.73
C VAL A 707 4.42 18.65 10.58
N GLU A 708 3.81 17.52 10.93
CA GLU A 708 2.65 17.49 11.83
C GLU A 708 3.00 17.86 13.26
N ILE A 709 4.21 17.50 13.74
CA ILE A 709 4.66 17.90 15.07
C ILE A 709 4.90 19.41 15.10
N ASP A 710 5.50 19.96 14.05
CA ASP A 710 5.71 21.40 13.95
C ASP A 710 4.37 22.14 13.83
N ALA A 711 3.46 21.67 12.97
CA ALA A 711 2.12 22.24 12.85
C ALA A 711 1.30 22.12 14.15
N TYR A 712 1.46 21.00 14.86
CA TYR A 712 0.89 20.84 16.20
C TYR A 712 1.52 21.82 17.18
N HIS A 713 2.85 22.04 17.14
CA HIS A 713 3.52 23.01 17.99
C HIS A 713 3.08 24.44 17.71
N ASP A 714 2.89 24.81 16.45
CA ASP A 714 2.35 26.13 16.07
C ASP A 714 0.94 26.32 16.64
N VAL A 715 0.08 25.30 16.51
CA VAL A 715 -1.27 25.31 17.07
C VAL A 715 -1.22 25.33 18.60
N GLU A 716 -0.39 24.50 19.23
CA GLU A 716 -0.20 24.43 20.68
C GLU A 716 0.25 25.77 21.25
N ASP A 717 1.26 26.40 20.61
CA ASP A 717 1.78 27.71 21.00
C ASP A 717 0.73 28.80 20.84
N TYR A 718 0.01 28.83 19.71
CA TYR A 718 -1.10 29.76 19.52
C TYR A 718 -2.17 29.59 20.59
N LEU A 719 -2.63 28.35 20.83
CA LEU A 719 -3.71 28.07 21.78
C LEU A 719 -3.32 28.39 23.22
N ASP A 720 -2.09 28.11 23.62
CA ASP A 720 -1.62 28.38 24.99
C ASP A 720 -1.22 29.84 25.21
N LYS A 721 -0.51 30.46 24.27
CA LYS A 721 0.12 31.78 24.45
C LYS A 721 -0.78 32.92 23.98
N GLU A 722 -1.39 32.77 22.81
CA GLU A 722 -2.18 33.84 22.18
C GLU A 722 -3.66 33.74 22.57
N ALA A 723 -4.30 32.58 22.30
CA ALA A 723 -5.71 32.38 22.63
C ALA A 723 -5.96 32.15 24.13
N GLY A 724 -4.92 31.77 24.89
CA GLY A 724 -5.02 31.50 26.33
C GLY A 724 -6.04 30.39 26.68
N LEU A 725 -6.25 29.43 25.77
CA LEU A 725 -7.37 28.50 25.79
C LEU A 725 -7.43 27.67 27.09
N LEU A 726 -6.28 27.23 27.61
CA LEU A 726 -6.22 26.50 28.86
C LEU A 726 -6.69 27.35 30.07
N LYS A 727 -6.45 28.66 30.06
CA LYS A 727 -6.94 29.56 31.12
C LYS A 727 -8.45 29.74 31.02
N VAL A 728 -8.96 29.86 29.79
CA VAL A 728 -10.40 29.95 29.51
C VAL A 728 -11.09 28.70 30.05
N PHE A 729 -10.68 27.48 29.65
CA PHE A 729 -11.29 26.25 30.14
C PHE A 729 -11.17 26.01 31.65
N LYS A 730 -10.16 26.57 32.33
CA LYS A 730 -10.08 26.50 33.80
C LYS A 730 -11.19 27.28 34.49
N GLN A 731 -11.73 28.33 33.84
CA GLN A 731 -12.82 29.12 34.39
C GLN A 731 -14.16 28.37 34.34
N PHE A 732 -14.25 27.28 33.56
CA PHE A 732 -15.46 26.47 33.42
C PHE A 732 -15.66 25.52 34.62
N GLY A 733 -14.69 25.48 35.55
CA GLY A 733 -14.72 24.64 36.75
C GLY A 733 -14.34 23.17 36.48
N GLU A 734 -14.00 22.44 37.55
CA GLU A 734 -14.04 20.97 37.49
C GLU A 734 -15.50 20.56 37.69
N PHE A 735 -16.09 19.84 36.73
CA PHE A 735 -17.42 19.27 36.94
C PHE A 735 -17.31 18.17 37.99
N ALA A 736 -18.15 18.22 39.03
CA ALA A 736 -18.39 17.06 39.87
C ALA A 736 -18.94 15.95 38.96
N ASP A 737 -18.47 14.71 39.11
CA ASP A 737 -19.06 13.55 38.45
C ASP A 737 -20.58 13.64 38.67
N ALA A 738 -21.31 14.08 37.65
CA ALA A 738 -22.75 14.08 37.69
C ALA A 738 -23.08 12.60 37.71
N GLY A 739 -23.42 12.09 38.90
CA GLY A 739 -23.73 10.69 39.17
C GLY A 739 -24.95 10.27 38.35
N LEU A 740 -24.77 10.11 37.05
CA LEU A 740 -25.71 9.54 36.13
C LEU A 740 -25.69 8.03 36.39
N SER A 741 -26.29 7.63 37.50
CA SER A 741 -26.73 6.27 37.71
C SER A 741 -27.93 6.03 36.80
N SER A 742 -27.69 5.77 35.51
CA SER A 742 -28.72 5.13 34.70
C SER A 742 -28.78 3.66 35.13
N ASN A 743 -29.93 3.22 35.68
CA ASN A 743 -30.17 1.81 36.01
C ASN A 743 -30.22 0.89 34.78
N GLU A 744 -30.20 1.47 33.57
CA GLU A 744 -30.15 0.74 32.32
C GLU A 744 -28.73 0.81 31.75
N ASN A 745 -28.11 -0.37 31.57
CA ASN A 745 -26.81 -0.49 30.91
C ASN A 745 -27.05 -0.41 29.39
N PRO A 746 -26.59 0.65 28.72
CA PRO A 746 -26.69 0.74 27.27
C PRO A 746 -25.97 -0.43 26.64
N GLU A 747 -26.56 -1.01 25.60
CA GLU A 747 -26.05 -2.23 24.98
C GLU A 747 -25.66 -1.96 23.52
N LEU A 748 -24.56 -2.58 23.10
CA LEU A 748 -24.12 -2.59 21.71
C LEU A 748 -23.98 -4.03 21.23
N ILE A 749 -24.82 -4.40 20.27
CA ILE A 749 -24.82 -5.71 19.62
C ILE A 749 -24.45 -5.52 18.16
N TRP A 750 -23.44 -6.25 17.71
CA TRP A 750 -23.14 -6.36 16.29
C TRP A 750 -24.04 -7.42 15.65
N SER A 751 -24.56 -7.14 14.46
CA SER A 751 -25.12 -8.19 13.61
C SER A 751 -24.09 -9.30 13.36
N ASP A 752 -24.56 -10.48 12.93
CA ASP A 752 -23.69 -11.61 12.61
C ASP A 752 -22.71 -11.26 11.48
N ASP A 753 -23.16 -10.49 10.49
CA ASP A 753 -22.38 -10.00 9.34
C ASP A 753 -21.46 -8.80 9.66
N LYS A 754 -21.50 -8.28 10.89
CA LYS A 754 -20.76 -7.08 11.34
C LYS A 754 -21.01 -5.82 10.49
N GLN A 755 -22.10 -5.75 9.73
CA GLN A 755 -22.48 -4.58 8.92
C GLN A 755 -23.45 -3.63 9.62
N THR A 756 -24.09 -4.11 10.69
CA THR A 756 -25.09 -3.36 11.45
C THR A 756 -24.73 -3.36 12.93
N ILE A 757 -24.87 -2.21 13.55
CA ILE A 757 -24.77 -2.07 15.00
C ILE A 757 -26.18 -1.79 15.53
N TYR A 758 -26.65 -2.67 16.40
CA TYR A 758 -27.85 -2.46 17.18
C TYR A 758 -27.45 -1.86 18.53
N LEU A 759 -28.05 -0.73 18.85
CA LEU A 759 -27.88 -0.04 20.12
C LEU A 759 -29.21 -0.10 20.87
N ASN A 760 -29.19 -0.59 22.11
CA ASN A 760 -30.37 -0.72 22.95
C ASN A 760 -30.18 -0.01 24.30
N ASN A 761 -31.28 0.17 25.03
CA ASN A 761 -31.30 0.75 26.37
C ASN A 761 -30.68 2.16 26.41
N LEU A 762 -30.99 2.96 25.38
CA LEU A 762 -30.52 4.33 25.27
C LEU A 762 -31.55 5.32 25.82
N LYS A 763 -31.08 6.46 26.29
CA LYS A 763 -31.93 7.60 26.65
C LYS A 763 -31.91 8.64 25.51
N PRO A 764 -33.07 9.00 24.93
CA PRO A 764 -33.14 10.02 23.89
C PRO A 764 -32.45 11.33 24.28
N GLU A 765 -31.80 11.97 23.30
CA GLU A 765 -31.02 13.23 23.42
C GLU A 765 -29.77 13.17 24.33
N GLN A 766 -29.49 12.04 24.99
CA GLN A 766 -28.26 11.87 25.75
C GLN A 766 -27.09 11.53 24.84
N ILE A 767 -25.93 12.15 25.06
CA ILE A 767 -24.73 11.83 24.30
C ILE A 767 -24.12 10.53 24.84
N TYR A 768 -24.03 9.52 23.98
CA TYR A 768 -23.33 8.27 24.23
C TYR A 768 -21.98 8.27 23.53
N ARG A 769 -20.97 7.74 24.20
CA ARG A 769 -19.69 7.36 23.60
C ARG A 769 -19.75 5.89 23.24
N ILE A 770 -19.60 5.58 21.96
CA ILE A 770 -19.40 4.21 21.51
C ILE A 770 -17.91 3.94 21.59
N ASN A 771 -17.53 3.11 22.57
CA ASN A 771 -16.18 2.60 22.70
C ASN A 771 -16.01 1.55 21.58
N TYR A 772 -14.82 1.39 20.99
CA TYR A 772 -14.56 0.36 19.96
C TYR A 772 -15.15 0.61 18.56
N SER A 773 -15.45 1.86 18.19
CA SER A 773 -15.87 2.17 16.81
C SER A 773 -15.03 3.29 16.19
N TYR A 774 -14.26 2.93 15.17
CA TYR A 774 -13.88 3.89 14.15
C TYR A 774 -14.71 3.57 12.91
N PHE A 775 -15.33 4.59 12.31
CA PHE A 775 -15.29 4.91 10.87
C PHE A 775 -16.30 6.03 10.59
N PRO A 776 -16.09 6.92 9.60
CA PRO A 776 -16.89 8.14 9.45
C PRO A 776 -18.22 7.98 8.68
N TYR A 777 -18.70 6.77 8.40
CA TYR A 777 -19.87 6.56 7.51
C TYR A 777 -21.04 5.79 8.13
N TRP A 778 -21.09 5.69 9.45
CA TRP A 778 -22.27 5.16 10.13
C TRP A 778 -23.40 6.17 10.05
N GLN A 779 -24.49 5.76 9.41
CA GLN A 779 -25.77 6.46 9.45
C GLN A 779 -26.64 5.77 10.47
N SER A 780 -27.29 6.57 11.31
CA SER A 780 -28.33 6.05 12.19
C SER A 780 -29.69 6.29 11.55
N GLN A 781 -30.60 5.33 11.70
CA GLN A 781 -32.01 5.54 11.40
C GLN A 781 -32.70 6.38 12.49
N ASN A 782 -32.26 6.24 13.75
CA ASN A 782 -32.94 6.76 14.93
C ASN A 782 -32.00 7.57 15.84
N GLY A 783 -31.19 8.43 15.25
CA GLY A 783 -30.28 9.30 15.99
C GLY A 783 -29.27 10.01 15.10
N LYS A 784 -28.35 10.73 15.73
CA LYS A 784 -27.27 11.45 15.08
C LYS A 784 -25.94 10.84 15.48
N VAL A 785 -25.20 10.35 14.49
CA VAL A 785 -23.80 9.96 14.68
C VAL A 785 -22.97 11.23 14.60
N LEU A 786 -22.19 11.47 15.64
CA LEU A 786 -21.31 12.61 15.77
C LEU A 786 -19.88 12.13 15.81
N ARG A 787 -19.01 12.90 15.17
CA ARG A 787 -17.60 12.56 15.09
C ARG A 787 -16.86 13.16 16.28
N GLY A 788 -16.28 12.30 17.10
CA GLY A 788 -15.27 12.67 18.07
C GLY A 788 -13.88 12.54 17.45
N SER A 789 -13.02 11.81 18.13
CA SER A 789 -11.67 11.50 17.63
C SER A 789 -11.57 10.46 16.56
N GLY A 790 -10.36 10.33 16.01
CA GLY A 790 -9.97 9.16 15.24
C GLY A 790 -10.47 7.87 15.90
N GLU A 791 -10.40 7.74 17.23
CA GLU A 791 -10.74 6.54 18.00
C GLU A 791 -12.11 6.55 18.69
N ARG A 792 -12.94 7.59 18.48
CA ARG A 792 -14.18 7.80 19.25
C ARG A 792 -15.33 8.22 18.37
N MET A 793 -16.45 7.51 18.51
CA MET A 793 -17.73 7.89 17.94
C MET A 793 -18.66 8.33 19.06
N PHE A 794 -19.33 9.45 18.84
CA PHE A 794 -20.42 9.89 19.69
C PHE A 794 -21.74 9.61 18.99
N PHE A 795 -22.75 9.26 19.77
CA PHE A 795 -24.08 8.96 19.27
C PHE A 795 -25.12 9.66 20.13
N ILE A 796 -26.02 10.39 19.49
CA ILE A 796 -27.19 10.98 20.13
C ILE A 796 -28.42 10.25 19.61
N PRO A 797 -29.06 9.41 20.42
CA PRO A 797 -30.26 8.69 20.04
C PRO A 797 -31.47 9.63 20.04
N ASN A 798 -32.38 9.39 19.10
CA ASN A 798 -33.73 9.97 19.14
C ASN A 798 -34.73 9.02 19.83
N GLN A 799 -34.36 7.75 19.99
CA GLN A 799 -35.19 6.67 20.53
C GLN A 799 -34.36 5.74 21.44
N PRO A 800 -35.00 4.94 22.32
CA PRO A 800 -34.29 4.00 23.19
C PRO A 800 -33.51 2.88 22.48
N SER A 801 -33.82 2.67 21.20
CA SER A 801 -33.10 1.76 20.33
C SER A 801 -32.70 2.46 19.04
N ALA A 802 -31.49 2.18 18.56
CA ALA A 802 -31.02 2.70 17.29
C ALA A 802 -30.26 1.66 16.49
N THR A 803 -30.31 1.81 15.18
CA THR A 803 -29.58 0.96 14.24
C THR A 803 -28.61 1.84 13.48
N LEU A 804 -27.32 1.53 13.59
CA LEU A 804 -26.28 2.14 12.76
C LEU A 804 -26.00 1.23 11.57
N LYS A 805 -26.06 1.81 10.37
CA LYS A 805 -25.78 1.13 9.08
C LYS A 805 -24.81 1.94 8.25
N TYR A 806 -24.23 1.31 7.25
CA TYR A 806 -23.36 1.97 6.29
C TYR A 806 -24.10 3.01 5.43
N SER A 807 -23.43 4.13 5.13
CA SER A 807 -23.99 5.28 4.41
C SER A 807 -24.57 4.97 3.03
N LYS A 808 -25.72 5.57 2.69
CA LYS A 808 -26.33 5.58 1.34
C LYS A 808 -25.34 6.04 0.23
N TRP A 809 -24.34 6.85 0.55
CA TRP A 809 -23.32 7.28 -0.40
C TRP A 809 -22.43 6.14 -0.89
N GLY A 810 -22.15 5.14 -0.04
CA GLY A 810 -21.42 3.94 -0.44
C GLY A 810 -22.17 3.16 -1.52
N PHE A 811 -23.50 3.08 -1.40
CA PHE A 811 -24.36 2.45 -2.41
C PHE A 811 -24.32 3.20 -3.76
N ILE A 812 -24.45 4.53 -3.75
CA ILE A 812 -24.38 5.35 -4.97
C ILE A 812 -23.02 5.20 -5.66
N SER A 813 -21.92 5.32 -4.91
CA SER A 813 -20.57 5.15 -5.46
C SER A 813 -20.33 3.75 -5.98
N THR A 814 -20.91 2.73 -5.33
CA THR A 814 -20.89 1.34 -5.81
C THR A 814 -21.62 1.20 -7.14
N ALA A 815 -22.84 1.74 -7.26
CA ALA A 815 -23.59 1.75 -8.51
C ALA A 815 -22.82 2.47 -9.65
N ILE A 816 -22.22 3.63 -9.36
CA ILE A 816 -21.36 4.37 -10.32
C ILE A 816 -20.15 3.51 -10.72
N GLY A 817 -19.48 2.88 -9.76
CA GLY A 817 -18.36 1.99 -10.02
C GLY A 817 -18.72 0.83 -10.95
N TYR A 818 -19.85 0.16 -10.70
CA TYR A 818 -20.35 -0.91 -11.57
C TYR A 818 -20.73 -0.41 -12.96
N LEU A 819 -21.39 0.74 -13.07
CA LEU A 819 -21.75 1.35 -14.34
C LEU A 819 -20.51 1.67 -15.19
N LEU A 820 -19.49 2.30 -14.60
CA LEU A 820 -18.22 2.61 -15.27
C LEU A 820 -17.47 1.34 -15.70
N THR A 821 -17.54 0.30 -14.89
CA THR A 821 -17.00 -1.03 -15.21
C THR A 821 -17.70 -1.63 -16.42
N LEU A 822 -19.04 -1.60 -16.45
CA LEU A 822 -19.84 -2.10 -17.56
C LEU A 822 -19.55 -1.34 -18.86
N ILE A 823 -19.49 -0.01 -18.81
CA ILE A 823 -19.13 0.85 -19.95
C ILE A 823 -17.74 0.45 -20.49
N SER A 824 -16.77 0.23 -19.62
CA SER A 824 -15.42 -0.16 -20.02
C SER A 824 -15.36 -1.54 -20.66
N TRP A 825 -16.15 -2.49 -20.16
CA TRP A 825 -16.33 -3.80 -20.80
C TRP A 825 -16.98 -3.70 -22.17
N ILE A 826 -17.98 -2.84 -22.36
CA ILE A 826 -18.60 -2.57 -23.67
C ILE A 826 -17.56 -2.02 -24.65
N ILE A 827 -16.73 -1.06 -24.21
CA ILE A 827 -15.65 -0.50 -25.03
C ILE A 827 -14.64 -1.58 -25.45
N ILE A 828 -14.24 -2.46 -24.53
CA ILE A 828 -13.35 -3.59 -24.85
C ILE A 828 -14.02 -4.57 -25.82
N GLY A 829 -15.29 -4.92 -25.58
CA GLY A 829 -16.07 -5.80 -26.42
C GLY A 829 -16.17 -5.31 -27.87
N TYR A 830 -16.45 -4.02 -28.03
CA TYR A 830 -16.46 -3.35 -29.33
C TYR A 830 -15.08 -3.41 -30.02
N LYS A 831 -14.00 -3.07 -29.29
CA LYS A 831 -12.62 -3.13 -29.82
C LYS A 831 -12.18 -4.55 -30.19
N ALA A 832 -12.65 -5.56 -29.48
CA ALA A 832 -12.29 -6.95 -29.68
C ALA A 832 -13.01 -7.60 -30.89
N LYS A 833 -13.98 -6.92 -31.50
CA LYS A 833 -14.88 -7.48 -32.54
C LYS A 833 -15.53 -8.81 -32.13
N VAL A 834 -15.65 -9.07 -30.83
CA VAL A 834 -16.31 -10.28 -30.30
C VAL A 834 -17.82 -10.10 -30.49
N LYS A 835 -18.55 -11.18 -30.82
CA LYS A 835 -20.03 -11.19 -30.79
C LYS A 835 -20.51 -11.02 -29.33
N PHE A 836 -20.45 -9.78 -28.86
CA PHE A 836 -20.58 -9.35 -27.46
C PHE A 836 -21.98 -9.63 -26.87
N ARG A 837 -23.00 -9.87 -27.71
CA ARG A 837 -24.38 -10.12 -27.30
C ARG A 837 -24.57 -11.28 -26.32
N LYS A 838 -23.78 -12.36 -26.42
CA LYS A 838 -23.89 -13.53 -25.51
C LYS A 838 -23.22 -13.31 -24.14
N TYR A 839 -22.19 -12.49 -24.08
CA TYR A 839 -21.46 -12.23 -22.83
C TYR A 839 -22.08 -11.09 -22.04
N LEU A 840 -22.66 -10.09 -22.72
CA LEU A 840 -23.39 -9.00 -22.08
C LEU A 840 -24.58 -9.51 -21.24
N SER A 841 -25.28 -10.55 -21.71
CA SER A 841 -26.38 -11.16 -20.97
C SER A 841 -25.91 -11.83 -19.67
N LEU A 842 -24.80 -12.59 -19.71
CA LEU A 842 -24.18 -13.21 -18.53
C LEU A 842 -23.64 -12.16 -17.54
N LEU A 843 -23.01 -11.08 -18.03
CA LEU A 843 -22.50 -10.01 -17.18
C LEU A 843 -23.62 -9.21 -16.53
N CYS A 844 -24.69 -8.91 -17.27
CA CYS A 844 -25.88 -8.26 -16.72
C CYS A 844 -26.59 -9.15 -15.68
N ILE A 845 -26.69 -10.47 -15.91
CA ILE A 845 -27.26 -11.41 -14.94
C ILE A 845 -26.41 -11.44 -13.66
N PHE A 846 -25.08 -11.51 -13.79
CA PHE A 846 -24.17 -11.51 -12.63
C PHE A 846 -24.21 -10.18 -11.85
N GLN A 847 -24.43 -9.06 -12.53
CA GLN A 847 -24.59 -7.75 -11.88
C GLN A 847 -25.97 -7.58 -11.22
N ILE A 848 -27.04 -8.07 -11.84
CA ILE A 848 -28.38 -8.09 -11.23
C ILE A 848 -28.39 -8.96 -9.96
N LEU A 849 -27.67 -10.09 -9.97
CA LEU A 849 -27.53 -10.97 -8.81
C LEU A 849 -26.66 -10.41 -7.68
N ASN A 850 -25.82 -9.39 -7.92
CA ASN A 850 -25.03 -8.71 -6.89
C ASN A 850 -25.68 -7.41 -6.37
N LEU A 851 -26.68 -6.90 -7.08
CA LEU A 851 -27.47 -5.72 -6.68
C LEU A 851 -28.68 -6.10 -5.80
N HIS A 852 -29.03 -7.39 -5.76
CA HIS A 852 -29.98 -8.00 -4.83
C HIS A 852 -29.22 -8.69 -3.70
#